data_AF-A0A8C6T0G9-F1
#
_entry.id   AF-A0A8C6T0G9-F1
#
_cell.length_a   1.000
_cell.length_b   1.000
_cell.length_c   1.000
_cell.angle_alpha   90.00
_cell.angle_beta   90.00
_cell.angle_gamma   90.00
#
_symmetry.space_group_name_H-M   'P 1'
#
loop_
_entity.id
_entity.type
_entity.pdbx_description
1 polymer ?
#
loop_
_entity_poly.entity_id
_entity_poly.type
_entity_poly.pdbx_seq_one_letter_code
_entity_poly.pdbx_strand_id
1 'polypeptide(L)'
;MSLFKARDWWSSALGEGEEFDQGCLCVGDVDNSGTGHDKVVVGSYMGMLRIFSPHTIKPNEGAQGLAESQLLEVNLHNAIIQIELGKFVSCSDLLHLAVLHPRKLSVYSVSGMAGNVEHGDQYQLKPVYEHNLQRTACNMTYGTFGGVTGHHSLCIQSMDGMLMFFEQDSYSFGRFLPGFLLPGPLVYNPRTDSFLTVSSARQLESYKYETLAVATEAENRQDADLPVKTGGKRLTPDWTFVLGEQALELSVPSFSHASSSIFVLGERNLYCLRDNGQIRFMKKLEYNPSCFLPYASLTDGTTNLLLGNHTNMLLVYQDVTLKWVAQLPFVPVAVRVASFPELKGVVVSLSSEGHLLCSYMGTDPSFFSTPKVDARDVDYEQMEAELKTLQKNIREASRTQDILPKADAQEDLTVTAVVSNSMDSPSRALIQDIDGLPVPSVTVQLKLKSSGVVQAPRLNVLVQPPLSVTQNNFVLDTMSAGSSTVVKFSAFLNGHYPPADLTGDITVSYNSPTGVPRVLQARFSLPLALVCVSTSPAKSTKFKITVDTNQPPVDLRAMFPEFSDKSEEKDGNSLAFLFLSGQKVSLVASKTSQRYRIQSDSFEDMWLIVKELVHRCDQHFSKLGFKDFRKSVSGPIPLQDYFLAIDHHFQLRVSAKQFQDLLSERAIQFRAIQRRLLTRFKDKTPAPLQNLDTLLDATYNQMMSLAEAAEDNQSQLDQAFAQLRSGTHLLVLLLSLWQGLPPDQTALLEATLLPLLQDTPQLGWEESCDAAVTHLLRTCLSRSPKDQAISLAQTGGPVLELPKDTARLKKHITLLCERIGKGGRLSLCSEANVQVPAQIQNLAAPGGVESIAEAAGDGEEAGLQPDAAKFIKKREPSKKAKKDKEPKDKREDTSAADEVKRERKESASKEKKKESKEEAKRDSKEKRIRPRRRRTRTRRAGKGKSRETRKRPRSPPPKSRRRRSQRRERDEERRRGISFLPFCICIRTLTHEGRGAESSSLRLGGSAHGGQ
;
A
#
# COMPACT_ATOMS: atom_id res chain seq x y z
N MET A 1 15.06 -28.28 -27.48
CA MET A 1 15.80 -27.34 -26.60
C MET A 1 16.53 -28.16 -25.56
N SER A 2 17.83 -27.94 -25.37
CA SER A 2 18.71 -28.87 -24.61
C SER A 2 19.53 -28.18 -23.52
N LEU A 3 20.06 -27.00 -23.81
CA LEU A 3 20.92 -26.21 -22.93
C LEU A 3 20.32 -26.03 -21.51
N PHE A 4 21.19 -26.19 -20.50
CA PHE A 4 20.87 -26.05 -19.07
C PHE A 4 19.76 -26.97 -18.56
N LYS A 5 19.58 -28.14 -19.17
CA LYS A 5 18.73 -29.22 -18.63
C LYS A 5 19.55 -30.48 -18.38
N ALA A 6 19.24 -31.19 -17.30
CA ALA A 6 19.65 -32.58 -17.17
C ALA A 6 18.88 -33.38 -18.23
N ARG A 7 19.59 -34.17 -19.02
CA ARG A 7 19.02 -35.02 -20.06
C ARG A 7 18.98 -36.44 -19.58
N ASP A 8 17.80 -37.04 -19.70
CA ASP A 8 17.58 -38.44 -19.39
C ASP A 8 18.40 -39.34 -20.33
N TRP A 9 18.95 -40.39 -19.76
CA TRP A 9 19.67 -41.48 -20.42
C TRP A 9 19.10 -42.83 -19.98
N TRP A 10 18.73 -42.94 -18.70
CA TRP A 10 17.88 -43.99 -18.15
C TRP A 10 17.16 -43.44 -16.91
N SER A 11 15.86 -43.71 -16.76
CA SER A 11 15.08 -43.32 -15.59
C SER A 11 14.05 -44.38 -15.20
N SER A 12 13.69 -44.39 -13.92
CA SER A 12 12.70 -45.31 -13.33
C SER A 12 11.99 -44.66 -12.14
N ALA A 13 10.80 -45.16 -11.80
CA ALA A 13 10.06 -44.79 -10.59
C ALA A 13 9.97 -45.99 -9.66
N LEU A 14 10.50 -45.84 -8.45
CA LEU A 14 10.73 -46.94 -7.51
C LEU A 14 9.56 -47.12 -6.54
N GLY A 15 8.58 -47.95 -6.93
CA GLY A 15 7.43 -48.31 -6.12
C GLY A 15 6.32 -47.24 -6.07
N GLU A 16 5.30 -47.50 -5.25
CA GLU A 16 4.21 -46.56 -4.98
C GLU A 16 4.16 -46.25 -3.49
N GLY A 17 4.37 -44.99 -3.12
CA GLY A 17 4.36 -44.56 -1.71
C GLY A 17 5.60 -44.94 -0.89
N GLU A 18 6.70 -45.29 -1.54
CA GLU A 18 8.01 -45.51 -0.89
C GLU A 18 8.73 -44.18 -0.59
N GLU A 19 9.48 -44.13 0.51
CA GLU A 19 10.27 -42.96 0.94
C GLU A 19 11.79 -43.27 0.93
N PHE A 20 12.60 -42.27 0.57
CA PHE A 20 14.05 -42.35 0.40
C PHE A 20 14.78 -41.10 0.92
N ASP A 21 16.02 -41.26 1.39
CA ASP A 21 16.88 -40.21 1.96
C ASP A 21 18.33 -40.30 1.41
N GLN A 22 19.23 -39.38 1.81
CA GLN A 22 20.62 -39.26 1.35
C GLN A 22 21.45 -40.55 1.49
N GLY A 23 21.14 -41.39 2.51
CA GLY A 23 21.78 -42.69 2.73
C GLY A 23 21.29 -43.82 1.82
N CYS A 24 20.19 -43.64 1.10
CA CYS A 24 19.51 -44.68 0.33
C CYS A 24 20.15 -45.01 -1.02
N LEU A 25 21.06 -44.19 -1.53
CA LEU A 25 21.67 -44.32 -2.87
C LEU A 25 23.18 -44.61 -2.81
N CYS A 26 23.57 -45.79 -3.27
CA CYS A 26 24.97 -46.20 -3.43
C CYS A 26 25.26 -46.63 -4.89
N VAL A 27 26.52 -46.51 -5.30
CA VAL A 27 26.98 -46.78 -6.68
C VAL A 27 28.34 -47.50 -6.62
N GLY A 28 28.51 -48.58 -7.40
CA GLY A 28 29.77 -49.33 -7.50
C GLY A 28 29.62 -50.74 -8.12
N ASP A 29 30.73 -51.43 -8.40
CA ASP A 29 30.80 -52.82 -8.91
C ASP A 29 30.45 -53.84 -7.79
N VAL A 30 29.21 -53.78 -7.29
CA VAL A 30 28.67 -54.59 -6.17
C VAL A 30 28.66 -56.10 -6.45
N ASP A 31 28.50 -56.47 -7.71
CA ASP A 31 28.59 -57.82 -8.25
C ASP A 31 30.04 -58.29 -8.46
N ASN A 32 31.03 -57.42 -8.22
CA ASN A 32 32.46 -57.71 -8.37
C ASN A 32 32.81 -58.27 -9.75
N SER A 33 32.19 -57.74 -10.80
CA SER A 33 32.32 -58.23 -12.18
C SER A 33 33.75 -58.14 -12.73
N GLY A 34 34.60 -57.28 -12.15
CA GLY A 34 35.95 -57.03 -12.64
C GLY A 34 35.98 -56.20 -13.93
N THR A 35 34.82 -55.79 -14.43
CA THR A 35 34.68 -54.91 -15.60
C THR A 35 34.96 -53.44 -15.27
N GLY A 36 34.80 -53.06 -14.00
CA GLY A 36 34.88 -51.66 -13.56
C GLY A 36 33.66 -50.83 -13.99
N HIS A 37 32.50 -51.46 -14.20
CA HIS A 37 31.23 -50.80 -14.49
C HIS A 37 30.32 -50.79 -13.26
N ASP A 38 29.97 -49.59 -12.82
CA ASP A 38 29.18 -49.37 -11.62
C ASP A 38 27.72 -49.84 -11.80
N LYS A 39 27.16 -50.45 -10.76
CA LYS A 39 25.72 -50.69 -10.62
C LYS A 39 25.12 -49.65 -9.69
N VAL A 40 23.83 -49.38 -9.83
CA VAL A 40 23.09 -48.47 -8.94
C VAL A 40 22.35 -49.30 -7.90
N VAL A 41 22.59 -49.05 -6.61
CA VAL A 41 21.92 -49.73 -5.50
C VAL A 41 21.04 -48.72 -4.76
N VAL A 42 19.77 -49.08 -4.56
CA VAL A 42 18.80 -48.25 -3.84
C VAL A 42 18.10 -49.05 -2.73
N GLY A 43 18.04 -48.46 -1.53
CA GLY A 43 17.34 -48.99 -0.36
C GLY A 43 16.18 -48.12 0.08
N SER A 44 15.02 -48.71 0.32
CA SER A 44 13.79 -48.04 0.69
C SER A 44 13.51 -48.07 2.19
N TYR A 45 12.83 -47.04 2.71
CA TYR A 45 12.28 -47.07 4.08
C TYR A 45 11.19 -48.14 4.27
N MET A 46 10.62 -48.71 3.19
CA MET A 46 9.75 -49.90 3.27
C MET A 46 10.52 -51.23 3.32
N GLY A 47 11.86 -51.21 3.27
CA GLY A 47 12.72 -52.39 3.31
C GLY A 47 12.98 -53.05 1.96
N MET A 48 12.55 -52.43 0.86
CA MET A 48 12.88 -52.86 -0.50
C MET A 48 14.32 -52.49 -0.85
N LEU A 49 15.14 -53.48 -1.22
CA LEU A 49 16.48 -53.32 -1.76
C LEU A 49 16.46 -53.65 -3.25
N ARG A 50 16.95 -52.73 -4.09
CA ARG A 50 16.99 -52.88 -5.55
C ARG A 50 18.39 -52.62 -6.08
N ILE A 51 18.84 -53.41 -7.06
CA ILE A 51 20.10 -53.18 -7.80
C ILE A 51 19.80 -53.12 -9.29
N PHE A 52 20.32 -52.08 -9.95
CA PHE A 52 20.15 -51.82 -11.38
C PHE A 52 21.48 -51.82 -12.12
N SER A 53 21.46 -52.32 -13.36
CA SER A 53 22.48 -52.05 -14.39
C SER A 53 21.82 -51.28 -15.53
N PRO A 54 21.80 -49.94 -15.48
CA PRO A 54 21.28 -49.11 -16.56
C PRO A 54 22.03 -49.32 -17.88
N HIS A 55 21.26 -49.49 -18.95
CA HIS A 55 21.73 -49.56 -20.35
C HIS A 55 20.81 -48.69 -21.23
N THR A 56 21.23 -48.36 -22.46
CA THR A 56 20.43 -47.51 -23.35
C THR A 56 19.14 -48.19 -23.80
N ILE A 57 17.99 -47.68 -23.34
CA ILE A 57 16.67 -48.16 -23.75
C ILE A 57 16.42 -47.75 -25.21
N LYS A 58 16.27 -48.73 -26.12
CA LYS A 58 15.83 -48.45 -27.49
C LYS A 58 14.33 -48.09 -27.48
N PRO A 59 13.88 -47.13 -28.31
CA PRO A 59 12.50 -46.60 -28.24
C PRO A 59 11.39 -47.61 -28.59
N ASN A 60 11.72 -48.83 -29.01
CA ASN A 60 10.78 -49.93 -29.27
C ASN A 60 10.56 -50.88 -28.08
N GLU A 61 11.44 -50.84 -27.05
CA GLU A 61 11.56 -51.88 -26.02
C GLU A 61 11.05 -51.40 -24.63
N GLY A 62 10.23 -50.34 -24.62
CA GLY A 62 10.00 -49.46 -23.45
C GLY A 62 9.45 -50.09 -22.14
N ALA A 63 8.95 -51.33 -22.17
CA ALA A 63 8.58 -52.07 -20.95
C ALA A 63 9.53 -53.24 -20.63
N GLN A 64 10.22 -53.81 -21.63
CA GLN A 64 11.12 -54.95 -21.44
C GLN A 64 12.54 -54.50 -21.07
N GLY A 65 13.07 -53.44 -21.70
CA GLY A 65 14.40 -52.89 -21.37
C GLY A 65 14.51 -52.33 -19.94
N LEU A 66 13.38 -51.95 -19.33
CA LEU A 66 13.31 -51.59 -17.90
C LEU A 66 13.45 -52.83 -17.00
N ALA A 67 12.78 -53.94 -17.33
CA ALA A 67 12.90 -55.20 -16.60
C ALA A 67 14.32 -55.79 -16.70
N GLU A 68 14.93 -55.77 -17.89
CA GLU A 68 16.32 -56.22 -18.11
C GLU A 68 17.36 -55.35 -17.38
N SER A 69 17.03 -54.09 -17.06
CA SER A 69 17.92 -53.20 -16.30
C SER A 69 17.90 -53.42 -14.78
N GLN A 70 16.97 -54.21 -14.23
CA GLN A 70 16.88 -54.52 -12.81
C GLN A 70 17.49 -55.90 -12.50
N LEU A 71 18.65 -55.92 -11.84
CA LEU A 71 19.40 -57.15 -11.54
C LEU A 71 18.78 -57.96 -10.40
N LEU A 72 18.33 -57.28 -9.33
CA LEU A 72 17.59 -57.89 -8.22
C LEU A 72 16.68 -56.89 -7.52
N GLU A 73 15.60 -57.41 -6.96
CA GLU A 73 14.72 -56.73 -6.02
C GLU A 73 14.38 -57.70 -4.87
N VAL A 74 14.66 -57.30 -3.63
CA VAL A 74 14.51 -58.12 -2.43
C VAL A 74 13.90 -57.29 -1.31
N ASN A 75 12.84 -57.81 -0.67
CA ASN A 75 12.26 -57.21 0.52
C ASN A 75 12.94 -57.76 1.79
N LEU A 76 13.60 -56.89 2.56
CA LEU A 76 14.30 -57.23 3.81
C LEU A 76 13.42 -57.04 5.07
N HIS A 77 12.14 -56.71 4.88
CA HIS A 77 11.08 -56.50 5.88
C HIS A 77 11.33 -55.42 6.94
N ASN A 78 12.51 -54.80 6.94
CA ASN A 78 12.91 -53.74 7.85
C ASN A 78 13.37 -52.52 7.04
N ALA A 79 12.99 -51.32 7.46
CA ALA A 79 13.42 -50.08 6.82
C ALA A 79 14.94 -50.03 6.61
N ILE A 80 15.39 -49.55 5.44
CA ILE A 80 16.81 -49.38 5.12
C ILE A 80 17.16 -47.90 5.31
N ILE A 81 17.95 -47.60 6.35
CA ILE A 81 18.39 -46.23 6.67
C ILE A 81 19.52 -45.80 5.74
N GLN A 82 20.50 -46.69 5.53
CA GLN A 82 21.72 -46.38 4.77
C GLN A 82 22.28 -47.64 4.10
N ILE A 83 22.86 -47.46 2.91
CA ILE A 83 23.59 -48.49 2.17
C ILE A 83 25.01 -48.01 1.88
N GLU A 84 25.99 -48.88 2.11
CA GLU A 84 27.39 -48.64 1.76
C GLU A 84 28.02 -49.86 1.06
N LEU A 85 29.00 -49.60 0.18
CA LEU A 85 29.80 -50.62 -0.51
C LEU A 85 31.25 -50.57 -0.02
N GLY A 86 31.81 -51.71 0.37
CA GLY A 86 33.16 -51.74 0.95
C GLY A 86 33.69 -53.15 1.25
N LYS A 87 34.96 -53.22 1.66
CA LYS A 87 35.65 -54.48 1.98
C LYS A 87 35.32 -54.96 3.40
N PHE A 88 34.06 -55.28 3.64
CA PHE A 88 33.52 -55.58 4.97
C PHE A 88 33.78 -57.01 5.47
N VAL A 89 34.57 -57.81 4.74
CA VAL A 89 34.85 -59.22 5.08
C VAL A 89 36.36 -59.46 5.14
N SER A 90 36.81 -60.00 6.26
CA SER A 90 38.22 -60.30 6.53
C SER A 90 38.81 -61.29 5.53
N CYS A 91 40.08 -61.10 5.16
CA CYS A 91 40.80 -61.86 4.14
C CYS A 91 40.16 -61.85 2.73
N SER A 92 39.18 -60.98 2.45
CA SER A 92 38.59 -60.77 1.13
C SER A 92 38.87 -59.36 0.60
N ASP A 93 39.28 -59.28 -0.67
CA ASP A 93 39.42 -58.02 -1.41
C ASP A 93 38.12 -57.58 -2.12
N LEU A 94 37.07 -58.40 -2.07
CA LEU A 94 35.79 -58.14 -2.75
C LEU A 94 34.97 -57.06 -2.02
N LEU A 95 34.23 -56.29 -2.81
CA LEU A 95 33.20 -55.37 -2.32
C LEU A 95 31.98 -56.15 -1.81
N HIS A 96 31.50 -55.76 -0.65
CA HIS A 96 30.31 -56.30 0.01
C HIS A 96 29.34 -55.16 0.28
N LEU A 97 28.06 -55.51 0.40
CA LEU A 97 26.97 -54.57 0.60
C LEU A 97 26.58 -54.52 2.09
N ALA A 98 26.88 -53.41 2.76
CA ALA A 98 26.40 -53.14 4.11
C ALA A 98 25.03 -52.44 4.05
N VAL A 99 24.04 -53.01 4.73
CA VAL A 99 22.68 -52.49 4.83
C VAL A 99 22.36 -52.20 6.29
N LEU A 100 22.11 -50.91 6.59
CA LEU A 100 21.76 -50.45 7.93
C LEU A 100 20.23 -50.39 8.09
N HIS A 101 19.71 -51.15 9.05
CA HIS A 101 18.34 -51.07 9.54
C HIS A 101 18.31 -50.40 10.92
N PRO A 102 17.15 -49.90 11.40
CA PRO A 102 17.04 -49.24 12.70
C PRO A 102 17.65 -49.97 13.89
N ARG A 103 17.64 -51.33 13.90
CA ARG A 103 18.23 -52.15 14.98
C ARG A 103 19.07 -53.33 14.49
N LYS A 104 19.50 -53.31 13.23
CA LYS A 104 20.33 -54.40 12.66
C LYS A 104 21.27 -53.83 11.59
N LEU A 105 22.53 -54.25 11.61
CA LEU A 105 23.43 -54.12 10.47
C LEU A 105 23.53 -55.49 9.80
N SER A 106 23.26 -55.57 8.50
CA SER A 106 23.40 -56.80 7.71
C SER A 106 24.41 -56.60 6.59
N VAL A 107 25.36 -57.53 6.46
CA VAL A 107 26.37 -57.49 5.39
C VAL A 107 26.12 -58.64 4.43
N TYR A 108 25.93 -58.30 3.15
CA TYR A 108 25.59 -59.22 2.07
C TYR A 108 26.70 -59.28 1.03
N SER A 109 26.88 -60.47 0.46
CA SER A 109 27.59 -60.69 -0.80
C SER A 109 26.57 -60.81 -1.92
N VAL A 110 26.75 -60.06 -3.01
CA VAL A 110 25.95 -60.17 -4.23
C VAL A 110 26.73 -61.04 -5.21
N SER A 111 26.11 -62.09 -5.73
CA SER A 111 26.71 -62.94 -6.76
C SER A 111 25.73 -63.19 -7.91
N GLY A 112 26.09 -62.78 -9.12
CA GLY A 112 25.43 -63.21 -10.34
C GLY A 112 25.84 -64.65 -10.71
N MET A 113 24.88 -65.46 -11.14
CA MET A 113 25.12 -66.77 -11.76
C MET A 113 24.59 -66.73 -13.19
N ALA A 114 25.46 -67.02 -14.16
CA ALA A 114 25.12 -66.91 -15.58
C ALA A 114 24.03 -67.92 -16.00
N GLY A 115 23.05 -67.44 -16.76
CA GLY A 115 21.92 -68.25 -17.23
C GLY A 115 22.28 -69.12 -18.43
N ASN A 116 22.00 -70.44 -18.36
CA ASN A 116 22.23 -71.36 -19.48
C ASN A 116 21.09 -71.39 -20.53
N VAL A 117 19.97 -70.73 -20.29
CA VAL A 117 18.77 -70.65 -21.16
C VAL A 117 18.10 -69.27 -20.97
N GLU A 118 17.14 -68.92 -21.84
CA GLU A 118 16.42 -67.64 -22.09
C GLU A 118 15.76 -66.90 -20.89
N HIS A 119 16.15 -67.16 -19.64
CA HIS A 119 15.66 -66.46 -18.43
C HIS A 119 16.78 -65.75 -17.64
N GLY A 120 17.79 -65.26 -18.37
CA GLY A 120 18.77 -64.28 -17.88
C GLY A 120 19.75 -64.76 -16.81
N ASP A 121 20.60 -63.83 -16.38
CA ASP A 121 21.55 -64.05 -15.28
C ASP A 121 20.86 -63.87 -13.93
N GLN A 122 21.02 -64.83 -13.03
CA GLN A 122 20.34 -64.83 -11.73
C GLN A 122 21.24 -64.25 -10.64
N TYR A 123 20.88 -63.08 -10.12
CA TYR A 123 21.59 -62.44 -9.01
C TYR A 123 21.03 -62.88 -7.67
N GLN A 124 21.89 -63.47 -6.82
CA GLN A 124 21.54 -63.87 -5.47
C GLN A 124 22.21 -62.96 -4.43
N LEU A 125 21.40 -62.41 -3.52
CA LEU A 125 21.84 -61.73 -2.31
C LEU A 125 22.09 -62.77 -1.20
N LYS A 126 23.33 -62.94 -0.76
CA LYS A 126 23.73 -63.92 0.27
C LYS A 126 24.15 -63.19 1.55
N PRO A 127 23.49 -63.38 2.70
CA PRO A 127 23.98 -62.82 3.96
C PRO A 127 25.30 -63.46 4.36
N VAL A 128 26.27 -62.65 4.78
CA VAL A 128 27.58 -63.10 5.28
C VAL A 128 27.58 -63.10 6.81
N TYR A 129 27.17 -61.98 7.42
CA TYR A 129 26.93 -61.84 8.86
C TYR A 129 25.89 -60.76 9.15
N GLU A 130 25.29 -60.80 10.34
CA GLU A 130 24.36 -59.78 10.83
C GLU A 130 24.66 -59.42 12.29
N HIS A 131 24.67 -58.11 12.59
CA HIS A 131 24.86 -57.55 13.93
C HIS A 131 23.54 -56.99 14.46
N ASN A 132 23.08 -57.50 15.59
CA ASN A 132 21.92 -56.96 16.30
C ASN A 132 22.32 -55.74 17.14
N LEU A 133 21.70 -54.59 16.87
CA LEU A 133 22.05 -53.32 17.52
C LEU A 133 21.21 -53.11 18.79
N GLN A 134 21.88 -52.87 19.93
CA GLN A 134 21.21 -52.61 21.21
C GLN A 134 20.46 -51.27 21.21
N ARG A 135 20.95 -50.30 20.44
CA ARG A 135 20.41 -48.93 20.29
C ARG A 135 19.89 -48.73 18.88
N THR A 136 18.94 -47.80 18.72
CA THR A 136 18.43 -47.45 17.39
C THR A 136 19.46 -46.64 16.62
N ALA A 137 19.82 -47.06 15.41
CA ALA A 137 20.79 -46.38 14.55
C ALA A 137 20.19 -45.12 13.88
N CYS A 138 21.07 -44.16 13.53
CA CYS A 138 20.73 -42.97 12.73
C CYS A 138 21.47 -42.95 11.38
N ASN A 139 22.75 -43.30 11.38
CA ASN A 139 23.61 -43.38 10.20
C ASN A 139 24.83 -44.26 10.51
N MET A 140 25.65 -44.54 9.51
CA MET A 140 26.96 -45.16 9.66
C MET A 140 28.01 -44.51 8.75
N THR A 141 29.27 -44.88 8.96
CA THR A 141 30.38 -44.56 8.06
C THR A 141 31.42 -45.68 8.14
N TYR A 142 32.18 -45.89 7.07
CA TYR A 142 33.19 -46.94 6.97
C TYR A 142 34.60 -46.42 6.73
N GLY A 143 35.60 -47.26 6.99
CA GLY A 143 36.96 -47.03 6.53
C GLY A 143 38.02 -47.89 7.20
N THR A 144 39.27 -47.56 6.89
CA THR A 144 40.48 -48.16 7.45
C THR A 144 40.84 -47.49 8.78
N PHE A 145 40.01 -47.69 9.81
CA PHE A 145 40.22 -47.14 11.16
C PHE A 145 41.56 -47.62 11.73
N GLY A 146 42.31 -46.76 12.41
CA GLY A 146 43.64 -47.10 12.94
C GLY A 146 44.70 -47.35 11.86
N GLY A 147 44.41 -47.05 10.59
CA GLY A 147 45.31 -47.27 9.45
C GLY A 147 45.40 -48.72 8.96
N VAL A 148 44.48 -49.62 9.36
CA VAL A 148 44.48 -51.03 8.95
C VAL A 148 44.32 -51.17 7.43
N THR A 149 45.26 -51.84 6.76
CA THR A 149 45.25 -52.06 5.31
C THR A 149 44.54 -53.36 4.92
N GLY A 150 43.59 -53.29 3.99
CA GLY A 150 42.98 -54.46 3.34
C GLY A 150 41.47 -54.57 3.51
N HIS A 151 40.95 -54.21 4.69
CA HIS A 151 39.53 -54.34 5.04
C HIS A 151 38.97 -53.02 5.58
N HIS A 152 37.65 -52.85 5.47
CA HIS A 152 36.93 -51.70 6.02
C HIS A 152 36.21 -52.13 7.30
N SER A 153 36.35 -51.33 8.36
CA SER A 153 35.54 -51.41 9.58
C SER A 153 34.36 -50.45 9.48
N LEU A 154 33.33 -50.68 10.30
CA LEU A 154 32.08 -49.91 10.29
C LEU A 154 31.90 -49.18 11.63
N CYS A 155 31.45 -47.93 11.58
CA CYS A 155 31.11 -47.11 12.73
C CYS A 155 29.65 -46.63 12.59
N ILE A 156 28.77 -47.05 13.50
CA ILE A 156 27.35 -46.70 13.49
C ILE A 156 27.08 -45.61 14.54
N GLN A 157 26.43 -44.52 14.14
CA GLN A 157 25.89 -43.53 15.06
C GLN A 157 24.49 -43.96 15.51
N SER A 158 24.26 -44.02 16.82
CA SER A 158 22.93 -44.21 17.41
C SER A 158 22.18 -42.89 17.58
N MET A 159 20.85 -42.96 17.62
CA MET A 159 19.94 -41.83 17.83
C MET A 159 20.17 -41.09 19.16
N ASP A 160 20.79 -41.74 20.15
CA ASP A 160 21.17 -41.19 21.46
C ASP A 160 22.66 -40.81 21.57
N GLY A 161 23.41 -40.87 20.46
CA GLY A 161 24.75 -40.27 20.37
C GLY A 161 25.92 -41.16 20.78
N MET A 162 25.70 -42.47 20.90
CA MET A 162 26.78 -43.46 20.98
C MET A 162 27.28 -43.80 19.58
N LEU A 163 28.59 -43.68 19.34
CA LEU A 163 29.30 -44.30 18.22
C LEU A 163 29.60 -45.75 18.58
N MET A 164 29.26 -46.69 17.70
CA MET A 164 29.45 -48.13 17.89
C MET A 164 30.36 -48.67 16.80
N PHE A 165 31.47 -49.31 17.18
CA PHE A 165 32.54 -49.74 16.27
C PHE A 165 32.50 -51.26 16.04
N PHE A 166 32.60 -51.66 14.78
CA PHE A 166 32.54 -53.05 14.32
C PHE A 166 33.73 -53.38 13.41
N GLU A 167 34.56 -54.30 13.87
CA GLU A 167 35.63 -54.94 13.10
C GLU A 167 35.04 -56.21 12.44
N GLN A 168 34.50 -56.01 11.22
CA GLN A 168 33.84 -57.01 10.40
C GLN A 168 32.72 -57.77 11.15
N ASP A 169 32.90 -59.06 11.41
CA ASP A 169 31.94 -59.94 12.10
C ASP A 169 31.98 -59.80 13.63
N SER A 170 32.81 -58.89 14.16
CA SER A 170 32.94 -58.61 15.59
C SER A 170 32.55 -57.18 15.97
N TYR A 171 32.07 -57.00 17.21
CA TYR A 171 31.84 -55.68 17.83
C TYR A 171 33.04 -55.33 18.73
N SER A 172 33.64 -54.17 18.49
CA SER A 172 34.87 -53.75 19.17
C SER A 172 34.58 -52.99 20.47
N PHE A 173 33.86 -51.86 20.38
CA PHE A 173 33.53 -50.99 21.52
C PHE A 173 32.49 -49.92 21.13
N GLY A 174 31.97 -49.17 22.11
CA GLY A 174 31.11 -48.01 21.86
C GLY A 174 31.41 -46.81 22.76
N ARG A 175 31.19 -45.58 22.28
CA ARG A 175 31.48 -44.33 23.01
C ARG A 175 30.41 -43.26 22.79
N PHE A 176 29.98 -42.60 23.86
CA PHE A 176 29.05 -41.47 23.77
C PHE A 176 29.76 -40.16 23.41
N LEU A 177 29.18 -39.42 22.47
CA LEU A 177 29.60 -38.07 22.13
C LEU A 177 29.22 -37.07 23.25
N PRO A 178 30.13 -36.17 23.67
CA PRO A 178 29.83 -35.17 24.69
C PRO A 178 28.86 -34.10 24.16
N GLY A 179 27.91 -33.67 24.98
CA GLY A 179 27.01 -32.55 24.63
C GLY A 179 25.95 -32.88 23.56
N PHE A 180 25.72 -34.17 23.29
CA PHE A 180 24.73 -34.65 22.34
C PHE A 180 23.28 -34.23 22.69
N LEU A 181 22.43 -34.09 21.67
CA LEU A 181 20.99 -33.82 21.79
C LEU A 181 20.21 -34.35 20.58
N LEU A 182 20.78 -34.20 19.38
CA LEU A 182 20.30 -34.74 18.12
C LEU A 182 21.51 -35.28 17.34
N PRO A 183 21.34 -36.35 16.55
CA PRO A 183 22.36 -36.79 15.61
C PRO A 183 22.55 -35.75 14.50
N GLY A 184 23.77 -35.70 13.99
CA GLY A 184 24.16 -34.95 12.80
C GLY A 184 25.05 -35.83 11.92
N PRO A 185 25.37 -35.41 10.70
CA PRO A 185 26.18 -36.22 9.78
C PRO A 185 27.50 -36.66 10.43
N LEU A 186 27.96 -37.85 10.05
CA LEU A 186 29.19 -38.49 10.53
C LEU A 186 30.01 -38.95 9.32
N VAL A 187 31.31 -38.69 9.33
CA VAL A 187 32.24 -39.19 8.29
C VAL A 187 33.62 -39.49 8.88
N TYR A 188 34.27 -40.55 8.41
CA TYR A 188 35.66 -40.86 8.74
C TYR A 188 36.65 -40.19 7.78
N ASN A 189 37.73 -39.60 8.32
CA ASN A 189 38.83 -39.02 7.54
C ASN A 189 40.08 -39.92 7.60
N PRO A 190 40.36 -40.73 6.55
CA PRO A 190 41.49 -41.67 6.56
C PRO A 190 42.87 -41.00 6.55
N ARG A 191 42.99 -39.70 6.28
CA ARG A 191 44.28 -38.99 6.34
C ARG A 191 44.69 -38.59 7.76
N THR A 192 43.73 -38.53 8.70
CA THR A 192 43.94 -38.08 10.09
C THR A 192 43.49 -39.09 11.14
N ASP A 193 43.01 -40.27 10.73
CA ASP A 193 42.42 -41.30 11.59
C ASP A 193 41.40 -40.69 12.58
N SER A 194 40.49 -39.87 12.04
CA SER A 194 39.57 -39.03 12.82
C SER A 194 38.15 -39.08 12.29
N PHE A 195 37.19 -39.16 13.21
CA PHE A 195 35.76 -39.06 12.96
C PHE A 195 35.31 -37.61 13.06
N LEU A 196 34.61 -37.15 12.03
CA LEU A 196 34.10 -35.79 11.92
C LEU A 196 32.59 -35.82 12.02
N THR A 197 32.02 -35.03 12.92
CA THR A 197 30.55 -34.91 13.07
C THR A 197 30.14 -33.50 13.46
N VAL A 198 28.91 -33.10 13.15
CA VAL A 198 28.36 -31.79 13.52
C VAL A 198 27.36 -31.95 14.65
N SER A 199 27.62 -31.30 15.78
CA SER A 199 26.78 -31.41 16.98
C SER A 199 25.61 -30.43 16.99
N SER A 200 24.63 -30.69 17.86
CA SER A 200 23.47 -29.81 18.09
C SER A 200 23.85 -28.35 18.43
N ALA A 201 25.06 -28.14 18.97
CA ALA A 201 25.66 -26.84 19.26
C ALA A 201 26.13 -26.06 18.00
N ARG A 202 25.96 -26.62 16.79
CA ARG A 202 26.38 -26.07 15.49
C ARG A 202 27.89 -25.90 15.37
N GLN A 203 28.60 -26.94 15.83
CA GLN A 203 30.05 -27.07 15.78
C GLN A 203 30.40 -28.35 15.02
N LEU A 204 31.34 -28.26 14.07
CA LEU A 204 32.03 -29.44 13.55
C LEU A 204 33.10 -29.85 14.56
N GLU A 205 33.08 -31.11 14.95
CA GLU A 205 33.93 -31.68 15.99
C GLU A 205 34.73 -32.85 15.40
N SER A 206 36.03 -32.88 15.68
CA SER A 206 36.94 -33.94 15.22
C SER A 206 37.37 -34.83 16.38
N TYR A 207 37.19 -36.15 16.25
CA TYR A 207 37.51 -37.14 17.27
C TYR A 207 38.45 -38.21 16.70
N LYS A 208 39.73 -38.22 17.13
CA LYS A 208 40.71 -39.25 16.75
C LYS A 208 40.30 -40.64 17.22
N TYR A 209 40.50 -41.65 16.37
CA TYR A 209 40.13 -43.04 16.65
C TYR A 209 40.84 -43.59 17.90
N GLU A 210 42.16 -43.35 18.05
CA GLU A 210 42.92 -43.68 19.27
C GLU A 210 42.25 -43.13 20.54
N THR A 211 41.84 -41.86 20.52
CA THR A 211 41.17 -41.20 21.65
C THR A 211 39.81 -41.82 21.96
N LEU A 212 39.06 -42.26 20.95
CA LEU A 212 37.79 -42.96 21.11
C LEU A 212 37.99 -44.36 21.69
N ALA A 213 38.94 -45.15 21.16
CA ALA A 213 39.25 -46.48 21.65
C ALA A 213 39.68 -46.46 23.13
N VAL A 214 40.62 -45.58 23.48
CA VAL A 214 41.23 -45.47 24.83
C VAL A 214 40.31 -44.78 25.85
N ALA A 215 39.28 -44.03 25.43
CA ALA A 215 38.33 -43.41 26.34
C ALA A 215 37.56 -44.47 27.16
N THR A 216 37.46 -44.27 28.47
CA THR A 216 36.71 -45.18 29.35
C THR A 216 35.21 -45.01 29.19
N GLU A 217 34.51 -46.13 29.04
CA GLU A 217 33.07 -46.21 28.90
C GLU A 217 32.32 -45.64 30.13
N ALA A 218 31.22 -44.93 29.89
CA ALA A 218 30.49 -44.23 30.94
C ALA A 218 29.40 -45.08 31.63
N GLU A 219 29.11 -46.28 31.12
CA GLU A 219 27.89 -47.04 31.46
C GLU A 219 28.03 -47.99 32.68
N ASN A 220 29.23 -48.19 33.22
CA ASN A 220 29.44 -48.84 34.54
C ASN A 220 29.02 -47.92 35.71
N ARG A 221 27.79 -47.40 35.66
CA ARG A 221 27.16 -46.50 36.64
C ARG A 221 25.77 -47.01 37.05
N GLN A 222 25.68 -48.29 37.39
CA GLN A 222 24.49 -48.88 38.02
C GLN A 222 24.66 -49.18 39.52
N ASP A 223 25.90 -49.31 40.03
CA ASP A 223 26.18 -49.35 41.47
C ASP A 223 26.50 -47.95 42.02
N ALA A 224 25.81 -47.56 43.10
CA ALA A 224 25.89 -46.23 43.69
C ALA A 224 26.89 -46.09 44.86
N ASP A 225 27.35 -47.21 45.44
CA ASP A 225 27.96 -47.26 46.79
C ASP A 225 29.48 -47.56 46.83
N LEU A 226 30.22 -47.38 45.72
CA LEU A 226 31.69 -47.55 45.69
C LEU A 226 32.45 -46.26 45.32
N PRO A 227 33.51 -45.87 46.07
CA PRO A 227 34.17 -44.58 45.91
C PRO A 227 35.15 -44.54 44.72
N VAL A 228 35.24 -43.36 44.09
CA VAL A 228 35.95 -43.17 42.82
C VAL A 228 37.46 -43.41 42.91
N LYS A 229 37.87 -44.56 42.37
CA LYS A 229 39.18 -44.82 41.73
C LYS A 229 38.84 -45.52 40.41
N THR A 230 39.29 -45.11 39.22
CA THR A 230 40.51 -44.35 38.87
C THR A 230 40.19 -43.34 37.76
N GLY A 231 41.06 -42.35 37.51
CA GLY A 231 40.79 -41.25 36.57
C GLY A 231 40.83 -41.63 35.09
N GLY A 232 39.67 -41.98 34.52
CA GLY A 232 39.48 -42.03 33.07
C GLY A 232 39.46 -40.62 32.45
N LYS A 233 40.11 -40.43 31.30
CA LYS A 233 40.04 -39.16 30.55
C LYS A 233 38.63 -39.00 29.97
N ARG A 234 37.96 -37.88 30.30
CA ARG A 234 36.71 -37.49 29.63
C ARG A 234 36.97 -37.29 28.14
N LEU A 235 36.14 -37.87 27.27
CA LEU A 235 36.23 -37.67 25.83
C LEU A 235 36.13 -36.18 25.49
N THR A 236 37.09 -35.68 24.72
CA THR A 236 37.16 -34.32 24.20
C THR A 236 37.53 -34.37 22.72
N PRO A 237 36.95 -33.50 21.86
CA PRO A 237 37.38 -33.38 20.48
C PRO A 237 38.82 -32.86 20.39
N ASP A 238 39.53 -33.27 19.34
CA ASP A 238 40.89 -32.84 18.99
C ASP A 238 40.88 -31.37 18.52
N TRP A 239 39.85 -30.99 17.76
CA TRP A 239 39.54 -29.61 17.42
C TRP A 239 38.04 -29.43 17.15
N THR A 240 37.57 -28.19 17.27
CA THR A 240 36.16 -27.79 17.07
C THR A 240 36.07 -26.53 16.21
N PHE A 241 35.18 -26.51 15.22
CA PHE A 241 34.92 -25.33 14.38
C PHE A 241 33.44 -24.93 14.45
N VAL A 242 33.14 -23.66 14.79
CA VAL A 242 31.76 -23.17 14.91
C VAL A 242 31.22 -22.78 13.53
N LEU A 243 30.27 -23.54 13.00
CA LEU A 243 29.63 -23.30 11.71
C LEU A 243 28.59 -22.15 11.79
N GLY A 244 27.81 -22.12 12.87
CA GLY A 244 26.72 -21.17 13.11
C GLY A 244 25.33 -21.64 12.66
N GLU A 245 25.27 -22.67 11.81
CA GLU A 245 24.08 -23.42 11.38
C GLU A 245 24.33 -24.94 11.46
N GLN A 246 23.30 -25.75 11.22
CA GLN A 246 23.47 -27.21 11.12
C GLN A 246 23.99 -27.63 9.74
N ALA A 247 24.57 -28.84 9.69
CA ALA A 247 24.98 -29.49 8.45
C ALA A 247 24.02 -30.61 8.07
N LEU A 248 23.74 -30.73 6.77
CA LEU A 248 22.95 -31.80 6.16
C LEU A 248 23.82 -33.04 5.89
N GLU A 249 24.95 -32.82 5.21
CA GLU A 249 25.84 -33.87 4.69
C GLU A 249 27.31 -33.44 4.92
N LEU A 250 28.18 -34.42 5.20
CA LEU A 250 29.63 -34.27 5.31
C LEU A 250 30.32 -35.16 4.27
N SER A 251 31.41 -34.69 3.67
CA SER A 251 32.17 -35.50 2.73
C SER A 251 33.68 -35.21 2.78
N VAL A 252 34.49 -36.26 2.78
CA VAL A 252 35.96 -36.20 2.81
C VAL A 252 36.52 -36.88 1.55
N PRO A 253 36.63 -36.16 0.42
CA PRO A 253 37.14 -36.73 -0.83
C PRO A 253 38.62 -37.16 -0.73
N SER A 254 38.91 -38.36 -1.23
CA SER A 254 40.23 -39.00 -1.21
C SER A 254 41.01 -38.90 -2.54
N PHE A 255 40.57 -38.07 -3.49
CA PHE A 255 41.10 -38.02 -4.87
C PHE A 255 42.60 -37.67 -4.99
N SER A 256 43.21 -37.06 -3.98
CA SER A 256 44.63 -36.76 -3.97
C SER A 256 45.21 -36.72 -2.54
N HIS A 257 46.36 -37.36 -2.36
CA HIS A 257 47.13 -37.28 -1.12
C HIS A 257 47.71 -35.88 -0.86
N ALA A 258 47.84 -35.04 -1.90
CA ALA A 258 48.55 -33.76 -1.82
C ALA A 258 47.72 -32.59 -1.23
N SER A 259 46.39 -32.73 -1.06
CA SER A 259 45.57 -31.65 -0.49
C SER A 259 44.46 -32.16 0.43
N SER A 260 44.43 -31.62 1.65
CA SER A 260 43.35 -31.87 2.62
C SER A 260 42.13 -30.98 2.33
N SER A 261 40.97 -31.59 2.08
CA SER A 261 39.70 -30.88 1.95
C SER A 261 38.59 -31.69 2.61
N ILE A 262 38.02 -31.15 3.70
CA ILE A 262 36.83 -31.64 4.38
C ILE A 262 35.68 -30.73 3.92
N PHE A 263 34.64 -31.30 3.32
CA PHE A 263 33.48 -30.55 2.83
C PHE A 263 32.29 -30.69 3.79
N VAL A 264 31.63 -29.56 4.06
CA VAL A 264 30.44 -29.46 4.92
C VAL A 264 29.33 -28.73 4.16
N LEU A 265 28.19 -29.38 3.99
CA LEU A 265 26.98 -28.76 3.44
C LEU A 265 26.11 -28.26 4.60
N GLY A 266 26.17 -26.96 4.88
CA GLY A 266 25.23 -26.30 5.80
C GLY A 266 23.89 -25.98 5.14
N GLU A 267 22.88 -25.68 5.96
CA GLU A 267 21.56 -25.22 5.50
C GLU A 267 21.60 -24.06 4.48
N ARG A 268 22.60 -23.17 4.58
CA ARG A 268 22.74 -21.98 3.72
C ARG A 268 24.18 -21.69 3.29
N ASN A 269 25.18 -22.45 3.75
CA ASN A 269 26.59 -22.22 3.43
C ASN A 269 27.31 -23.54 3.15
N LEU A 270 28.08 -23.56 2.07
CA LEU A 270 29.08 -24.59 1.79
C LEU A 270 30.40 -24.19 2.45
N TYR A 271 31.01 -25.09 3.22
CA TYR A 271 32.35 -24.90 3.78
C TYR A 271 33.31 -25.95 3.20
N CYS A 272 34.54 -25.52 2.91
CA CYS A 272 35.67 -26.40 2.67
C CYS A 272 36.73 -26.09 3.73
N LEU A 273 37.04 -27.07 4.57
CA LEU A 273 37.96 -27.00 5.70
C LEU A 273 39.22 -27.84 5.40
N ARG A 274 40.32 -27.53 6.07
CA ARG A 274 41.53 -28.35 6.10
C ARG A 274 41.48 -29.32 7.28
N ASP A 275 42.35 -30.33 7.28
CA ASP A 275 42.47 -31.35 8.33
C ASP A 275 42.76 -30.77 9.74
N ASN A 276 43.21 -29.52 9.84
CA ASN A 276 43.46 -28.77 11.07
C ASN A 276 42.30 -27.83 11.49
N GLY A 277 41.10 -27.99 10.91
CA GLY A 277 39.91 -27.18 11.22
C GLY A 277 39.91 -25.75 10.66
N GLN A 278 40.91 -25.37 9.85
CA GLN A 278 40.95 -24.04 9.21
C GLN A 278 40.12 -24.01 7.92
N ILE A 279 39.36 -22.94 7.68
CA ILE A 279 38.65 -22.73 6.41
C ILE A 279 39.67 -22.58 5.26
N ARG A 280 39.53 -23.45 4.25
CA ARG A 280 40.14 -23.28 2.92
C ARG A 280 39.33 -22.28 2.09
N PHE A 281 38.00 -22.46 2.04
CA PHE A 281 37.05 -21.48 1.51
C PHE A 281 35.64 -21.71 2.08
N MET A 282 34.77 -20.70 1.97
CA MET A 282 33.35 -20.84 2.24
C MET A 282 32.52 -20.11 1.17
N LYS A 283 31.34 -20.64 0.83
CA LYS A 283 30.41 -20.04 -0.12
C LYS A 283 29.02 -20.01 0.51
N LYS A 284 28.54 -18.81 0.81
CA LYS A 284 27.13 -18.58 1.13
C LYS A 284 26.26 -18.90 -0.10
N LEU A 285 25.24 -19.70 0.11
CA LEU A 285 24.21 -20.05 -0.88
C LEU A 285 23.05 -19.06 -0.77
N GLU A 286 22.37 -18.82 -1.89
CA GLU A 286 21.20 -17.92 -1.96
C GLU A 286 19.89 -18.70 -2.17
N TYR A 287 20.00 -20.02 -2.12
CA TYR A 287 18.97 -21.05 -2.21
C TYR A 287 19.25 -22.10 -1.14
N ASN A 288 18.25 -22.90 -0.78
CA ASN A 288 18.42 -24.04 0.11
C ASN A 288 19.00 -25.23 -0.70
N PRO A 289 20.19 -25.76 -0.36
CA PRO A 289 20.67 -27.01 -0.94
C PRO A 289 19.85 -28.20 -0.40
N SER A 290 19.86 -29.32 -1.11
CA SER A 290 19.23 -30.57 -0.66
C SER A 290 20.28 -31.66 -0.39
N CYS A 291 21.22 -31.88 -1.30
CA CYS A 291 22.34 -32.82 -1.17
C CYS A 291 23.56 -32.35 -1.97
N PHE A 292 24.74 -32.93 -1.74
CA PHE A 292 25.95 -32.61 -2.51
C PHE A 292 26.92 -33.79 -2.71
N LEU A 293 27.82 -33.68 -3.68
CA LEU A 293 28.87 -34.67 -3.91
C LEU A 293 30.14 -34.01 -4.46
N PRO A 294 31.25 -33.97 -3.70
CA PRO A 294 32.55 -33.61 -4.26
C PRO A 294 33.05 -34.75 -5.15
N TYR A 295 33.53 -34.42 -6.35
CA TYR A 295 34.06 -35.37 -7.32
C TYR A 295 35.40 -34.89 -7.90
N ALA A 296 36.14 -35.82 -8.52
CA ALA A 296 37.47 -35.54 -9.04
C ALA A 296 37.46 -34.39 -10.06
N SER A 297 38.40 -33.44 -9.90
CA SER A 297 38.63 -32.38 -10.88
C SER A 297 39.72 -32.78 -11.87
N LEU A 298 39.63 -32.25 -13.10
CA LEU A 298 40.65 -32.43 -14.15
C LEU A 298 41.82 -31.43 -14.02
N THR A 299 41.78 -30.53 -13.02
CA THR A 299 42.82 -29.51 -12.80
C THR A 299 43.34 -29.56 -11.38
N ASP A 300 44.67 -29.71 -11.26
CA ASP A 300 45.37 -29.95 -10.00
C ASP A 300 45.01 -28.97 -8.88
N GLY A 301 44.86 -29.52 -7.67
CA GLY A 301 44.58 -28.78 -6.44
C GLY A 301 43.13 -28.31 -6.26
N THR A 302 42.33 -28.22 -7.32
CA THR A 302 40.89 -27.89 -7.21
C THR A 302 40.02 -29.13 -6.98
N THR A 303 38.77 -28.94 -6.53
CA THR A 303 37.78 -30.01 -6.43
C THR A 303 36.48 -29.57 -7.07
N ASN A 304 35.86 -30.47 -7.86
CA ASN A 304 34.56 -30.21 -8.44
C ASN A 304 33.47 -30.69 -7.47
N LEU A 305 32.31 -30.04 -7.52
CA LEU A 305 31.20 -30.32 -6.62
C LEU A 305 29.88 -30.31 -7.40
N LEU A 306 29.12 -31.40 -7.30
CA LEU A 306 27.70 -31.40 -7.63
C LEU A 306 26.92 -30.95 -6.39
N LEU A 307 25.95 -30.07 -6.58
CA LEU A 307 25.05 -29.61 -5.52
C LEU A 307 23.61 -29.59 -6.05
N GLY A 308 22.74 -30.35 -5.38
CA GLY A 308 21.29 -30.32 -5.61
C GLY A 308 20.60 -29.24 -4.77
N ASN A 309 19.47 -28.72 -5.24
CA ASN A 309 18.68 -27.75 -4.48
C ASN A 309 17.16 -27.99 -4.57
N HIS A 310 16.41 -27.39 -3.64
CA HIS A 310 14.95 -27.48 -3.55
C HIS A 310 14.19 -26.69 -4.64
N THR A 311 14.85 -26.29 -5.72
CA THR A 311 14.24 -25.65 -6.91
C THR A 311 14.46 -26.46 -8.18
N ASN A 312 14.69 -27.78 -8.02
CA ASN A 312 14.95 -28.74 -9.09
C ASN A 312 16.12 -28.31 -10.00
N MET A 313 17.19 -27.77 -9.39
CA MET A 313 18.42 -27.43 -10.10
C MET A 313 19.62 -28.18 -9.52
N LEU A 314 20.44 -28.71 -10.42
CA LEU A 314 21.75 -29.27 -10.15
C LEU A 314 22.81 -28.24 -10.57
N LEU A 315 23.66 -27.84 -9.62
CA LEU A 315 24.72 -26.86 -9.83
C LEU A 315 26.08 -27.55 -9.78
N VAL A 316 26.92 -27.27 -10.78
CA VAL A 316 28.29 -27.78 -10.86
C VAL A 316 29.25 -26.66 -10.48
N TYR A 317 29.91 -26.81 -9.34
CA TYR A 317 30.93 -25.88 -8.85
C TYR A 317 32.34 -26.44 -9.07
N GLN A 318 33.31 -25.54 -9.28
CA GLN A 318 34.73 -25.81 -9.09
C GLN A 318 35.23 -24.89 -7.97
N ASP A 319 35.63 -25.48 -6.84
CA ASP A 319 35.83 -24.83 -5.54
C ASP A 319 34.64 -23.91 -5.16
N VAL A 320 34.70 -22.62 -5.50
CA VAL A 320 33.66 -21.60 -5.23
C VAL A 320 32.98 -21.10 -6.53
N THR A 321 33.57 -21.39 -7.69
CA THR A 321 33.12 -20.87 -9.00
C THR A 321 32.03 -21.76 -9.60
N LEU A 322 30.88 -21.18 -9.96
CA LEU A 322 29.83 -21.91 -10.66
C LEU A 322 30.25 -22.12 -12.12
N LYS A 323 30.20 -23.36 -12.60
CA LYS A 323 30.60 -23.76 -13.95
C LYS A 323 29.42 -24.15 -14.83
N TRP A 324 28.42 -24.81 -14.25
CA TRP A 324 27.23 -25.26 -14.96
C TRP A 324 26.00 -25.27 -14.05
N VAL A 325 24.83 -25.13 -14.65
CA VAL A 325 23.53 -25.35 -14.01
C VAL A 325 22.68 -26.19 -14.95
N ALA A 326 22.02 -27.22 -14.40
CA ALA A 326 21.11 -28.07 -15.13
C ALA A 326 19.78 -28.18 -14.36
N GLN A 327 18.66 -27.90 -15.04
CA GLN A 327 17.33 -28.18 -14.51
C GLN A 327 17.11 -29.70 -14.45
N LEU A 328 16.80 -30.21 -13.26
CA LEU A 328 16.31 -31.56 -13.01
C LEU A 328 14.77 -31.60 -13.10
N PRO A 329 14.14 -32.78 -13.28
CA PRO A 329 12.70 -32.92 -13.18
C PRO A 329 12.17 -32.80 -11.73
N PHE A 330 12.95 -33.27 -10.73
CA PHE A 330 12.57 -33.32 -9.30
C PHE A 330 13.64 -32.71 -8.38
N VAL A 331 13.37 -32.62 -7.08
CA VAL A 331 14.37 -32.28 -6.04
C VAL A 331 15.21 -33.52 -5.73
N PRO A 332 16.54 -33.52 -5.94
CA PRO A 332 17.37 -34.67 -5.61
C PRO A 332 17.67 -34.69 -4.10
N VAL A 333 17.49 -35.84 -3.47
CA VAL A 333 17.82 -36.09 -2.05
C VAL A 333 19.13 -36.86 -1.92
N ALA A 334 19.51 -37.62 -2.94
CA ALA A 334 20.86 -38.16 -3.10
C ALA A 334 21.38 -37.93 -4.53
N VAL A 335 22.69 -37.65 -4.66
CA VAL A 335 23.41 -37.57 -5.94
C VAL A 335 24.70 -38.37 -5.86
N ARG A 336 24.94 -39.21 -6.87
CA ARG A 336 26.17 -39.99 -7.07
C ARG A 336 26.63 -39.84 -8.53
N VAL A 337 27.89 -40.14 -8.81
CA VAL A 337 28.46 -40.16 -10.18
C VAL A 337 28.88 -41.58 -10.51
N ALA A 338 28.46 -42.07 -11.68
CA ALA A 338 28.64 -43.45 -12.11
C ALA A 338 29.40 -43.56 -13.45
N SER A 339 30.02 -44.72 -13.67
CA SER A 339 30.67 -45.14 -14.92
C SER A 339 30.04 -46.42 -15.45
N PHE A 340 29.12 -46.27 -16.41
CA PHE A 340 28.47 -47.37 -17.11
C PHE A 340 29.27 -47.78 -18.36
N PRO A 341 28.97 -48.90 -19.04
CA PRO A 341 29.75 -49.40 -20.18
C PRO A 341 29.89 -48.39 -21.33
N GLU A 342 28.80 -47.67 -21.64
CA GLU A 342 28.73 -46.74 -22.77
C GLU A 342 29.08 -45.29 -22.40
N LEU A 343 28.97 -44.92 -21.12
CA LEU A 343 29.03 -43.52 -20.67
C LEU A 343 29.63 -43.38 -19.26
N LYS A 344 30.69 -42.58 -19.16
CA LYS A 344 31.39 -42.26 -17.90
C LYS A 344 31.00 -40.89 -17.39
N GLY A 345 30.91 -40.75 -16.06
CA GLY A 345 30.55 -39.48 -15.42
C GLY A 345 29.06 -39.16 -15.45
N VAL A 346 28.20 -40.19 -15.53
CA VAL A 346 26.74 -40.04 -15.49
C VAL A 346 26.31 -39.62 -14.10
N VAL A 347 25.44 -38.62 -14.01
CA VAL A 347 24.89 -38.16 -12.71
C VAL A 347 23.65 -38.98 -12.40
N VAL A 348 23.75 -39.79 -11.35
CA VAL A 348 22.65 -40.56 -10.78
C VAL A 348 22.02 -39.73 -9.67
N SER A 349 20.72 -39.46 -9.76
CA SER A 349 19.96 -38.67 -8.80
C SER A 349 18.69 -39.39 -8.37
N LEU A 350 18.39 -39.34 -7.08
CA LEU A 350 17.23 -39.98 -6.45
C LEU A 350 16.35 -38.93 -5.74
N SER A 351 15.04 -38.97 -5.97
CA SER A 351 14.01 -38.22 -5.24
C SER A 351 13.59 -38.93 -3.95
N SER A 352 13.07 -38.20 -2.96
CA SER A 352 12.35 -38.78 -1.82
C SER A 352 11.14 -39.60 -2.24
N GLU A 353 10.56 -39.30 -3.40
CA GLU A 353 9.37 -39.95 -3.99
C GLU A 353 9.73 -41.15 -4.88
N GLY A 354 10.97 -41.66 -4.82
CA GLY A 354 11.40 -42.85 -5.56
C GLY A 354 11.72 -42.63 -7.05
N HIS A 355 11.63 -41.41 -7.58
CA HIS A 355 12.14 -41.13 -8.92
C HIS A 355 13.67 -41.25 -8.96
N LEU A 356 14.17 -42.20 -9.75
CA LEU A 356 15.60 -42.46 -9.99
C LEU A 356 15.94 -42.06 -11.44
N LEU A 357 16.96 -41.23 -11.61
CA LEU A 357 17.37 -40.66 -12.90
C LEU A 357 18.89 -40.73 -13.07
N CYS A 358 19.33 -41.42 -14.13
CA CYS A 358 20.68 -41.39 -14.65
C CYS A 358 20.74 -40.39 -15.81
N SER A 359 21.53 -39.32 -15.68
CA SER A 359 21.48 -38.16 -16.57
C SER A 359 22.84 -37.59 -16.98
N TYR A 360 22.85 -36.88 -18.12
CA TYR A 360 23.97 -36.09 -18.62
C TYR A 360 23.57 -34.61 -18.81
N MET A 361 24.57 -33.73 -18.98
CA MET A 361 24.33 -32.30 -19.14
C MET A 361 23.93 -31.98 -20.58
N GLY A 362 22.72 -31.42 -20.78
CA GLY A 362 22.28 -30.94 -22.09
C GLY A 362 23.02 -29.67 -22.50
N THR A 363 23.81 -29.76 -23.57
CA THR A 363 24.71 -28.70 -24.04
C THR A 363 24.16 -27.84 -25.17
N ASP A 364 23.11 -28.29 -25.88
CA ASP A 364 22.75 -27.72 -27.19
C ASP A 364 21.93 -26.43 -27.06
N PRO A 365 22.46 -25.25 -27.47
CA PRO A 365 21.70 -24.02 -27.52
C PRO A 365 20.67 -24.11 -28.65
N SER A 366 19.39 -24.00 -28.31
CA SER A 366 18.36 -23.77 -29.32
C SER A 366 18.30 -22.30 -29.66
N PHE A 367 18.48 -21.95 -30.94
CA PHE A 367 18.07 -20.65 -31.46
C PHE A 367 16.58 -20.44 -31.18
N PHE A 368 16.20 -19.24 -30.73
CA PHE A 368 14.80 -18.83 -30.56
C PHE A 368 14.18 -18.49 -31.93
N SER A 369 14.11 -19.46 -32.83
CA SER A 369 13.16 -19.39 -33.94
C SER A 369 11.77 -19.71 -33.40
N THR A 370 10.77 -18.93 -33.81
CA THR A 370 9.39 -19.40 -33.77
C THR A 370 9.32 -20.70 -34.57
N PRO A 371 8.76 -21.80 -34.04
CA PRO A 371 8.56 -23.00 -34.85
C PRO A 371 7.73 -22.63 -36.08
N LYS A 372 8.06 -23.20 -37.24
CA LYS A 372 7.19 -23.08 -38.42
C LYS A 372 5.91 -23.85 -38.13
N VAL A 373 4.87 -23.14 -37.71
CA VAL A 373 3.55 -23.71 -37.43
C VAL A 373 2.79 -23.82 -38.75
N ASP A 374 3.28 -24.68 -39.63
CA ASP A 374 2.46 -25.21 -40.72
C ASP A 374 1.26 -25.92 -40.04
N ALA A 375 0.03 -25.62 -40.49
CA ALA A 375 -1.24 -25.97 -39.84
C ALA A 375 -1.60 -25.24 -38.52
N ARG A 376 -1.44 -23.91 -38.49
CA ARG A 376 -2.46 -23.03 -37.88
C ARG A 376 -2.86 -21.92 -38.85
N ASP A 377 -3.76 -22.24 -39.77
CA ASP A 377 -4.42 -21.24 -40.60
C ASP A 377 -5.23 -20.30 -39.70
N VAL A 378 -4.78 -19.04 -39.61
CA VAL A 378 -5.56 -17.97 -38.98
C VAL A 378 -6.70 -17.63 -39.93
N ASP A 379 -7.93 -17.60 -39.43
CA ASP A 379 -9.08 -17.23 -40.25
C ASP A 379 -9.05 -15.72 -40.58
N TYR A 380 -8.44 -15.41 -41.71
CA TYR A 380 -8.31 -14.04 -42.21
C TYR A 380 -9.67 -13.43 -42.58
N GLU A 381 -10.70 -14.23 -42.92
CA GLU A 381 -12.03 -13.71 -43.24
C GLU A 381 -12.75 -13.23 -41.98
N GLN A 382 -12.71 -14.01 -40.90
CA GLN A 382 -13.21 -13.59 -39.59
C GLN A 382 -12.44 -12.38 -39.06
N MET A 383 -11.11 -12.38 -39.15
CA MET A 383 -10.29 -11.25 -38.70
C MET A 383 -10.56 -9.97 -39.50
N GLU A 384 -10.73 -10.05 -40.81
CA GLU A 384 -11.04 -8.86 -41.63
C GLU A 384 -12.48 -8.37 -41.40
N ALA A 385 -13.44 -9.27 -41.15
CA ALA A 385 -14.81 -8.91 -40.79
C ALA A 385 -14.91 -8.19 -39.43
N GLU A 386 -14.17 -8.66 -38.41
CA GLU A 386 -14.05 -7.98 -37.13
C GLU A 386 -13.35 -6.62 -37.28
N LEU A 387 -12.23 -6.57 -38.02
CA LEU A 387 -11.49 -5.33 -38.27
C LEU A 387 -12.36 -4.29 -39.02
N LYS A 388 -13.18 -4.72 -40.00
CA LYS A 388 -14.14 -3.84 -40.70
C LYS A 388 -15.23 -3.31 -39.76
N THR A 389 -15.76 -4.13 -38.84
CA THR A 389 -16.77 -3.67 -37.87
C THR A 389 -16.18 -2.76 -36.79
N LEU A 390 -14.99 -3.05 -36.29
CA LEU A 390 -14.25 -2.16 -35.37
C LEU A 390 -13.91 -0.82 -36.03
N GLN A 391 -13.42 -0.81 -37.27
CA GLN A 391 -13.18 0.43 -38.02
C GLN A 391 -14.48 1.24 -38.25
N LYS A 392 -15.61 0.58 -38.50
CA LYS A 392 -16.91 1.26 -38.60
C LYS A 392 -17.26 1.95 -37.28
N ASN A 393 -17.17 1.24 -36.16
CA ASN A 393 -17.47 1.78 -34.83
C ASN A 393 -16.57 3.00 -34.49
N ILE A 394 -15.27 2.92 -34.81
CA ILE A 394 -14.32 4.04 -34.63
C ILE A 394 -14.71 5.24 -35.48
N ARG A 395 -15.13 5.04 -36.74
CA ARG A 395 -15.58 6.13 -37.63
C ARG A 395 -16.90 6.75 -37.16
N GLU A 396 -17.84 5.96 -36.65
CA GLU A 396 -19.13 6.47 -36.14
C GLU A 396 -18.95 7.26 -34.84
N ALA A 397 -18.08 6.81 -33.93
CA ALA A 397 -17.65 7.59 -32.78
C ALA A 397 -16.96 8.90 -33.22
N SER A 398 -15.97 8.83 -34.11
CA SER A 398 -15.17 10.00 -34.55
C SER A 398 -15.97 11.03 -35.37
N ARG A 399 -17.04 10.63 -36.05
CA ARG A 399 -17.95 11.56 -36.76
C ARG A 399 -18.83 12.36 -35.81
N THR A 400 -18.96 11.92 -34.57
CA THR A 400 -19.70 12.62 -33.51
C THR A 400 -18.69 13.44 -32.71
N GLN A 401 -18.51 14.72 -33.07
CA GLN A 401 -17.58 15.62 -32.37
C GLN A 401 -17.98 15.92 -30.90
N ASP A 402 -19.19 15.54 -30.50
CA ASP A 402 -19.57 15.46 -29.10
C ASP A 402 -18.84 14.28 -28.42
N ILE A 403 -17.86 14.57 -27.57
CA ILE A 403 -17.10 13.58 -26.77
C ILE A 403 -18.02 12.85 -25.76
N LEU A 404 -19.26 13.32 -25.60
CA LEU A 404 -20.30 12.70 -24.79
C LEU A 404 -21.33 12.01 -25.70
N PRO A 405 -21.69 10.73 -25.44
CA PRO A 405 -22.75 10.06 -26.19
C PRO A 405 -24.08 10.79 -25.97
N LYS A 406 -24.84 11.01 -27.06
CA LYS A 406 -26.13 11.71 -27.00
C LYS A 406 -27.15 10.93 -26.18
N ALA A 407 -28.01 11.66 -25.48
CA ALA A 407 -29.00 11.10 -24.55
C ALA A 407 -30.19 10.36 -25.21
N ASP A 408 -30.08 10.04 -26.51
CA ASP A 408 -31.07 9.26 -27.25
C ASP A 408 -31.02 7.75 -26.92
N ALA A 409 -30.03 7.32 -26.14
CA ALA A 409 -29.94 5.96 -25.61
C ALA A 409 -30.94 5.74 -24.44
N GLN A 410 -32.19 5.42 -24.81
CA GLN A 410 -33.31 4.97 -23.98
C GLN A 410 -32.94 4.63 -22.52
N GLU A 411 -33.38 5.46 -21.56
CA GLU A 411 -32.90 5.40 -20.18
C GLU A 411 -33.19 4.04 -19.50
N ASP A 412 -32.13 3.28 -19.21
CA ASP A 412 -32.19 1.97 -18.53
C ASP A 412 -32.81 2.07 -17.12
N LEU A 413 -32.71 3.25 -16.51
CA LEU A 413 -33.09 3.55 -15.14
C LEU A 413 -33.64 4.98 -15.07
N THR A 414 -34.82 5.14 -14.47
CA THR A 414 -35.39 6.46 -14.17
C THR A 414 -35.48 6.67 -12.67
N VAL A 415 -35.20 7.89 -12.20
CA VAL A 415 -35.20 8.25 -10.76
C VAL A 415 -36.15 9.41 -10.53
N THR A 416 -37.12 9.22 -9.64
CA THR A 416 -38.10 10.24 -9.27
C THR A 416 -38.05 10.53 -7.77
N ALA A 417 -37.80 11.79 -7.42
CA ALA A 417 -37.74 12.25 -6.04
C ALA A 417 -39.08 12.84 -5.60
N VAL A 418 -39.59 12.38 -4.45
CA VAL A 418 -40.83 12.87 -3.84
C VAL A 418 -40.51 13.33 -2.41
N VAL A 419 -40.49 14.64 -2.21
CA VAL A 419 -40.34 15.25 -0.87
C VAL A 419 -41.70 15.24 -0.17
N SER A 420 -41.73 14.97 1.14
CA SER A 420 -42.97 14.93 1.90
C SER A 420 -43.50 16.34 2.18
N ASN A 421 -44.81 16.57 1.96
CA ASN A 421 -45.47 17.87 2.22
C ASN A 421 -45.61 18.22 3.71
N SER A 422 -45.26 17.30 4.61
CA SER A 422 -45.29 17.47 6.07
C SER A 422 -43.92 17.16 6.66
N MET A 423 -43.55 17.89 7.71
CA MET A 423 -42.32 17.63 8.46
C MET A 423 -42.45 16.35 9.29
N ASP A 424 -41.34 15.66 9.50
CA ASP A 424 -41.30 14.44 10.30
C ASP A 424 -41.66 14.75 11.77
N SER A 425 -42.41 13.86 12.41
CA SER A 425 -42.79 13.97 13.83
C SER A 425 -42.69 12.58 14.49
N PRO A 426 -41.72 12.36 15.40
CA PRO A 426 -40.64 13.27 15.80
C PRO A 426 -39.64 13.56 14.67
N SER A 427 -38.93 14.69 14.80
CA SER A 427 -37.79 15.05 13.93
C SER A 427 -36.65 14.02 14.06
N ARG A 428 -35.92 13.82 12.96
CA ARG A 428 -34.71 12.99 12.87
C ARG A 428 -33.40 13.79 12.85
N ALA A 429 -33.47 15.09 13.15
CA ALA A 429 -32.28 15.94 13.18
C ALA A 429 -31.28 15.54 14.28
N LEU A 430 -29.98 15.64 13.97
CA LEU A 430 -28.89 15.39 14.95
C LEU A 430 -28.85 16.49 16.02
N ILE A 431 -29.00 17.74 15.60
CA ILE A 431 -29.23 18.88 16.48
C ILE A 431 -30.75 18.93 16.75
N GLN A 432 -31.16 18.84 18.02
CA GLN A 432 -32.60 18.83 18.36
C GLN A 432 -33.22 20.23 18.38
N ASP A 433 -32.43 21.24 18.76
CA ASP A 433 -32.85 22.61 19.02
C ASP A 433 -31.69 23.57 18.70
N ILE A 434 -32.00 24.74 18.13
CA ILE A 434 -31.09 25.87 17.98
C ILE A 434 -31.78 27.11 18.56
N ASP A 435 -31.14 27.76 19.54
CA ASP A 435 -31.61 28.98 20.22
C ASP A 435 -33.06 28.94 20.74
N GLY A 436 -33.56 27.76 21.14
CA GLY A 436 -34.92 27.54 21.61
C GLY A 436 -35.94 27.24 20.51
N LEU A 437 -35.49 26.99 19.29
CA LEU A 437 -36.30 26.56 18.14
C LEU A 437 -35.98 25.10 17.78
N PRO A 438 -36.97 24.18 17.80
CA PRO A 438 -36.72 22.78 17.46
C PRO A 438 -36.42 22.62 15.97
N VAL A 439 -35.39 21.83 15.64
CA VAL A 439 -34.96 21.62 14.26
C VAL A 439 -35.86 20.58 13.57
N PRO A 440 -36.57 20.93 12.50
CA PRO A 440 -37.40 19.98 11.75
C PRO A 440 -36.54 19.08 10.86
N SER A 441 -37.10 17.93 10.48
CA SER A 441 -36.60 17.12 9.37
C SER A 441 -37.73 16.80 8.39
N VAL A 442 -37.39 16.48 7.15
CA VAL A 442 -38.36 16.11 6.11
C VAL A 442 -37.94 14.83 5.41
N THR A 443 -38.80 13.80 5.44
CA THR A 443 -38.59 12.56 4.70
C THR A 443 -38.68 12.82 3.19
N VAL A 444 -37.64 12.47 2.45
CA VAL A 444 -37.61 12.38 0.99
C VAL A 444 -37.70 10.91 0.59
N GLN A 445 -38.53 10.59 -0.41
CA GLN A 445 -38.70 9.25 -0.96
C GLN A 445 -38.22 9.23 -2.41
N LEU A 446 -37.18 8.47 -2.70
CA LEU A 446 -36.67 8.26 -4.06
C LEU A 446 -37.25 6.96 -4.62
N LYS A 447 -37.99 7.05 -5.72
CA LYS A 447 -38.50 5.91 -6.46
C LYS A 447 -37.65 5.72 -7.71
N LEU A 448 -36.85 4.66 -7.71
CA LEU A 448 -36.09 4.21 -8.87
C LEU A 448 -36.95 3.23 -9.66
N LYS A 449 -36.91 3.27 -10.98
CA LYS A 449 -37.59 2.30 -11.88
C LYS A 449 -36.63 1.87 -12.97
N SER A 450 -36.34 0.58 -13.04
CA SER A 450 -35.47 0.00 -14.06
C SER A 450 -36.32 -0.37 -15.29
N SER A 451 -35.95 0.12 -16.47
CA SER A 451 -36.51 -0.35 -17.75
C SER A 451 -35.73 -1.57 -18.26
N GLY A 452 -34.39 -1.55 -18.11
CA GLY A 452 -33.50 -2.68 -18.37
C GLY A 452 -33.10 -3.46 -17.11
N VAL A 453 -32.15 -4.39 -17.26
CA VAL A 453 -31.45 -5.01 -16.12
C VAL A 453 -30.27 -4.13 -15.75
N VAL A 454 -30.12 -3.80 -14.46
CA VAL A 454 -29.14 -2.83 -13.96
C VAL A 454 -28.31 -3.45 -12.84
N GLN A 455 -27.00 -3.55 -13.04
CA GLN A 455 -26.09 -4.23 -12.11
C GLN A 455 -25.48 -3.27 -11.08
N ALA A 456 -25.49 -3.69 -9.82
CA ALA A 456 -24.93 -3.00 -8.65
C ALA A 456 -25.16 -1.46 -8.58
N PRO A 457 -26.40 -0.94 -8.75
CA PRO A 457 -26.66 0.49 -8.69
C PRO A 457 -26.27 1.09 -7.32
N ARG A 458 -25.42 2.11 -7.34
CA ARG A 458 -25.02 2.90 -6.17
C ARG A 458 -25.62 4.29 -6.26
N LEU A 459 -26.39 4.65 -5.24
CA LEU A 459 -27.15 5.88 -5.14
C LEU A 459 -26.52 6.75 -4.05
N ASN A 460 -25.99 7.91 -4.43
CA ASN A 460 -25.44 8.91 -3.50
C ASN A 460 -26.29 10.19 -3.57
N VAL A 461 -26.67 10.68 -2.39
CA VAL A 461 -27.49 11.89 -2.19
C VAL A 461 -26.61 12.99 -1.58
N LEU A 462 -26.62 14.17 -2.20
CA LEU A 462 -25.88 15.34 -1.79
C LEU A 462 -26.86 16.50 -1.54
N VAL A 463 -26.60 17.30 -0.51
CA VAL A 463 -27.35 18.51 -0.15
C VAL A 463 -26.35 19.62 0.20
N GLN A 464 -26.74 20.89 0.01
CA GLN A 464 -25.83 22.01 0.27
C GLN A 464 -25.58 22.19 1.79
N PRO A 465 -24.32 22.31 2.26
CA PRO A 465 -24.03 22.57 3.67
C PRO A 465 -24.71 23.87 4.18
N PRO A 466 -25.17 23.90 5.46
CA PRO A 466 -25.03 22.86 6.48
C PRO A 466 -26.28 21.95 6.57
N LEU A 467 -27.03 21.75 5.48
CA LEU A 467 -28.00 20.66 5.44
C LEU A 467 -27.26 19.31 5.48
N SER A 468 -27.91 18.30 6.04
CA SER A 468 -27.44 16.92 5.99
C SER A 468 -28.62 15.95 5.86
N VAL A 469 -28.32 14.69 5.60
CA VAL A 469 -29.31 13.62 5.42
C VAL A 469 -28.99 12.45 6.36
N THR A 470 -30.03 11.75 6.84
CA THR A 470 -29.88 10.59 7.75
C THR A 470 -29.02 9.46 7.16
N GLN A 471 -28.99 9.35 5.84
CA GLN A 471 -28.10 8.47 5.08
C GLN A 471 -27.91 9.08 3.69
N ASN A 472 -26.65 9.23 3.26
CA ASN A 472 -26.27 9.79 1.96
C ASN A 472 -26.08 8.71 0.89
N ASN A 473 -25.44 7.60 1.24
CA ASN A 473 -25.05 6.56 0.29
C ASN A 473 -25.88 5.28 0.48
N PHE A 474 -26.35 4.73 -0.63
CA PHE A 474 -27.14 3.50 -0.69
C PHE A 474 -26.54 2.58 -1.75
N VAL A 475 -26.22 1.35 -1.35
CA VAL A 475 -25.90 0.26 -2.28
C VAL A 475 -27.18 -0.54 -2.48
N LEU A 476 -27.58 -0.73 -3.73
CA LEU A 476 -28.75 -1.51 -4.11
C LEU A 476 -28.30 -2.76 -4.87
N ASP A 477 -29.02 -3.86 -4.67
CA ASP A 477 -28.82 -5.10 -5.41
C ASP A 477 -29.22 -4.93 -6.89
N THR A 478 -28.79 -5.87 -7.73
CA THR A 478 -29.09 -5.90 -9.18
C THR A 478 -30.59 -5.83 -9.43
N MET A 479 -31.02 -4.78 -10.14
CA MET A 479 -32.42 -4.53 -10.47
C MET A 479 -32.80 -5.22 -11.78
N SER A 480 -33.95 -5.91 -11.80
CA SER A 480 -34.51 -6.53 -13.00
C SER A 480 -35.36 -5.55 -13.81
N ALA A 481 -35.56 -5.83 -15.10
CA ALA A 481 -36.43 -5.03 -15.98
C ALA A 481 -37.85 -4.92 -15.40
N GLY A 482 -38.40 -3.70 -15.36
CA GLY A 482 -39.70 -3.38 -14.77
C GLY A 482 -39.71 -3.26 -13.24
N SER A 483 -38.61 -3.58 -12.54
CA SER A 483 -38.55 -3.46 -11.07
C SER A 483 -38.51 -1.99 -10.61
N SER A 484 -39.05 -1.73 -9.42
CA SER A 484 -38.99 -0.43 -8.78
C SER A 484 -38.61 -0.56 -7.31
N THR A 485 -37.57 0.16 -6.90
CA THR A 485 -37.09 0.23 -5.52
C THR A 485 -37.40 1.60 -4.94
N VAL A 486 -37.71 1.66 -3.65
CA VAL A 486 -38.06 2.92 -2.96
C VAL A 486 -37.14 3.14 -1.77
N VAL A 487 -36.25 4.12 -1.90
CA VAL A 487 -35.29 4.53 -0.87
C VAL A 487 -35.86 5.73 -0.11
N LYS A 488 -35.61 5.81 1.20
CA LYS A 488 -36.09 6.91 2.06
C LYS A 488 -34.99 7.40 2.99
N PHE A 489 -34.85 8.72 3.09
CA PHE A 489 -34.00 9.41 4.07
C PHE A 489 -34.73 10.66 4.57
N SER A 490 -34.32 11.20 5.71
CA SER A 490 -34.76 12.54 6.13
C SER A 490 -33.64 13.55 5.92
N ALA A 491 -33.96 14.72 5.37
CA ALA A 491 -33.06 15.87 5.32
C ALA A 491 -33.35 16.81 6.50
N PHE A 492 -32.32 17.47 7.05
CA PHE A 492 -32.42 18.40 8.19
C PHE A 492 -31.22 19.36 8.23
N LEU A 493 -31.35 20.44 9.02
CA LEU A 493 -30.27 21.40 9.27
C LEU A 493 -29.29 20.87 10.32
N ASN A 494 -27.99 20.93 10.04
CA ASN A 494 -26.92 20.42 10.90
C ASN A 494 -25.78 21.46 11.05
N GLY A 495 -26.16 22.71 11.36
CA GLY A 495 -25.22 23.80 11.63
C GLY A 495 -25.95 25.08 12.03
N HIS A 496 -25.21 26.05 12.57
CA HIS A 496 -25.74 27.29 13.14
C HIS A 496 -25.83 28.46 12.13
N TYR A 497 -25.85 28.15 10.82
CA TYR A 497 -25.96 29.11 9.73
C TYR A 497 -26.92 28.58 8.64
N PRO A 498 -27.52 29.44 7.79
CA PRO A 498 -28.44 28.98 6.76
C PRO A 498 -27.68 28.42 5.54
N PRO A 499 -28.26 27.44 4.81
CA PRO A 499 -27.64 26.86 3.63
C PRO A 499 -27.71 27.81 2.42
N ALA A 500 -26.71 27.71 1.54
CA ALA A 500 -26.66 28.52 0.32
C ALA A 500 -27.75 28.19 -0.71
N ASP A 501 -28.33 27.00 -0.67
CA ASP A 501 -29.56 26.66 -1.38
C ASP A 501 -30.30 25.49 -0.70
N LEU A 502 -31.60 25.36 -0.97
CA LEU A 502 -32.45 24.26 -0.52
C LEU A 502 -32.57 23.16 -1.59
N THR A 503 -31.60 23.04 -2.48
CA THR A 503 -31.54 21.98 -3.49
C THR A 503 -30.70 20.79 -3.03
N GLY A 504 -31.11 19.61 -3.47
CA GLY A 504 -30.34 18.38 -3.33
C GLY A 504 -30.10 17.72 -4.69
N ASP A 505 -28.88 17.25 -4.90
CA ASP A 505 -28.45 16.48 -6.05
C ASP A 505 -28.48 14.98 -5.71
N ILE A 506 -28.95 14.18 -6.66
CA ILE A 506 -28.98 12.72 -6.61
C ILE A 506 -28.10 12.22 -7.73
N THR A 507 -27.15 11.35 -7.41
CA THR A 507 -26.29 10.68 -8.39
C THR A 507 -26.47 9.17 -8.26
N VAL A 508 -26.74 8.49 -9.37
CA VAL A 508 -26.82 7.03 -9.42
C VAL A 508 -25.83 6.50 -10.43
N SER A 509 -24.73 5.92 -9.95
CA SER A 509 -23.76 5.20 -10.78
C SER A 509 -24.15 3.72 -10.85
N TYR A 510 -24.28 3.17 -12.05
CA TYR A 510 -24.71 1.79 -12.26
C TYR A 510 -24.02 1.18 -13.49
N ASN A 511 -23.95 -0.15 -13.56
CA ASN A 511 -23.40 -0.83 -14.74
C ASN A 511 -24.56 -1.36 -15.61
N SER A 512 -24.43 -1.19 -16.93
CA SER A 512 -25.24 -1.90 -17.91
C SER A 512 -24.96 -3.42 -17.87
N PRO A 513 -25.82 -4.28 -18.45
CA PRO A 513 -25.52 -5.71 -18.61
C PRO A 513 -24.23 -5.98 -19.42
N THR A 514 -23.79 -5.01 -20.23
CA THR A 514 -22.53 -5.03 -20.98
C THR A 514 -21.32 -4.52 -20.19
N GLY A 515 -21.47 -4.25 -18.88
CA GLY A 515 -20.39 -3.82 -18.00
C GLY A 515 -20.00 -2.34 -18.13
N VAL A 516 -20.68 -1.56 -18.98
CA VAL A 516 -20.38 -0.13 -19.17
C VAL A 516 -20.92 0.67 -17.98
N PRO A 517 -20.10 1.46 -17.29
CA PRO A 517 -20.57 2.33 -16.21
C PRO A 517 -21.36 3.50 -16.78
N ARG A 518 -22.56 3.73 -16.24
CA ARG A 518 -23.43 4.87 -16.53
C ARG A 518 -23.68 5.66 -15.23
N VAL A 519 -23.94 6.95 -15.37
CA VAL A 519 -24.30 7.83 -14.24
C VAL A 519 -25.54 8.62 -14.61
N LEU A 520 -26.61 8.43 -13.85
CA LEU A 520 -27.81 9.26 -13.91
C LEU A 520 -27.73 10.35 -12.84
N GLN A 521 -28.19 11.56 -13.15
CA GLN A 521 -28.32 12.66 -12.19
C GLN A 521 -29.76 13.17 -12.14
N ALA A 522 -30.24 13.46 -10.92
CA ALA A 522 -31.57 14.02 -10.69
C ALA A 522 -31.52 15.05 -9.56
N ARG A 523 -32.49 15.98 -9.51
CA ARG A 523 -32.55 17.05 -8.50
C ARG A 523 -33.87 17.05 -7.74
N PHE A 524 -33.82 17.50 -6.50
CA PHE A 524 -34.99 17.80 -5.67
C PHE A 524 -34.82 19.13 -4.95
N SER A 525 -35.93 19.72 -4.50
CA SER A 525 -35.96 20.94 -3.71
C SER A 525 -36.65 20.68 -2.38
N LEU A 526 -36.01 21.11 -1.30
CA LEU A 526 -36.48 21.01 0.07
C LEU A 526 -37.35 22.23 0.44
N PRO A 527 -38.37 22.06 1.31
CA PRO A 527 -39.27 23.14 1.70
C PRO A 527 -38.55 24.20 2.55
N LEU A 528 -38.89 25.48 2.35
CA LEU A 528 -38.34 26.62 3.10
C LEU A 528 -38.52 26.49 4.62
N ALA A 529 -39.64 25.91 5.07
CA ALA A 529 -39.91 25.63 6.49
C ALA A 529 -38.98 24.58 7.14
N LEU A 530 -38.01 24.01 6.40
CA LEU A 530 -36.93 23.20 6.97
C LEU A 530 -35.88 24.06 7.70
N VAL A 531 -35.75 25.35 7.35
CA VAL A 531 -34.65 26.21 7.83
C VAL A 531 -35.11 27.52 8.49
N CYS A 532 -36.40 27.85 8.45
CA CYS A 532 -36.94 29.04 9.10
C CYS A 532 -38.37 28.85 9.65
N VAL A 533 -38.79 29.78 10.51
CA VAL A 533 -40.10 29.85 11.15
C VAL A 533 -40.71 31.24 11.00
N SER A 534 -42.03 31.36 11.15
CA SER A 534 -42.75 32.64 11.05
C SER A 534 -42.49 33.55 12.26
N THR A 535 -42.35 34.86 12.03
CA THR A 535 -42.11 35.89 13.06
C THR A 535 -42.78 37.23 12.69
N SER A 536 -42.83 38.18 13.62
CA SER A 536 -43.35 39.54 13.38
C SER A 536 -42.42 40.36 12.46
N PRO A 537 -42.94 41.24 11.58
CA PRO A 537 -42.10 42.00 10.64
C PRO A 537 -41.23 43.07 11.32
N ALA A 538 -40.03 43.27 10.78
CA ALA A 538 -39.10 44.32 11.23
C ALA A 538 -39.47 45.69 10.62
N LYS A 539 -39.57 46.73 11.47
CA LYS A 539 -40.00 48.07 11.04
C LYS A 539 -38.92 48.86 10.27
N SER A 540 -37.65 48.54 10.48
CA SER A 540 -36.53 49.05 9.69
C SER A 540 -35.37 48.06 9.76
N THR A 541 -34.67 47.87 8.65
CA THR A 541 -33.46 47.07 8.51
C THR A 541 -32.47 47.79 7.59
N LYS A 542 -31.21 47.34 7.53
CA LYS A 542 -30.15 47.87 6.67
C LYS A 542 -30.43 47.67 5.18
N PHE A 543 -30.64 46.43 4.74
CA PHE A 543 -30.68 46.05 3.33
C PHE A 543 -32.11 45.84 2.85
N LYS A 544 -32.39 46.31 1.62
CA LYS A 544 -33.74 46.33 1.04
C LYS A 544 -33.68 46.07 -0.46
N ILE A 545 -34.40 45.05 -0.91
CA ILE A 545 -34.56 44.69 -2.34
C ILE A 545 -36.03 44.87 -2.70
N THR A 546 -36.32 45.46 -3.86
CA THR A 546 -37.69 45.58 -4.38
C THR A 546 -37.80 44.85 -5.71
N VAL A 547 -38.69 43.86 -5.77
CA VAL A 547 -39.05 43.13 -6.99
C VAL A 547 -40.34 43.72 -7.51
N ASP A 548 -40.29 44.22 -8.74
CA ASP A 548 -41.41 44.81 -9.46
C ASP A 548 -42.05 43.72 -10.35
N THR A 549 -43.38 43.66 -10.39
CA THR A 549 -44.14 42.72 -11.22
C THR A 549 -45.09 43.46 -12.15
N ASN A 550 -45.49 42.85 -13.28
CA ASN A 550 -46.53 43.41 -14.14
C ASN A 550 -47.97 43.03 -13.71
N GLN A 551 -48.10 42.21 -12.66
CA GLN A 551 -49.37 41.77 -12.08
C GLN A 551 -49.53 42.32 -10.65
N PRO A 552 -50.77 42.49 -10.14
CA PRO A 552 -51.02 42.91 -8.77
C PRO A 552 -50.43 41.91 -7.74
N PRO A 553 -49.99 42.36 -6.55
CA PRO A 553 -49.43 41.47 -5.55
C PRO A 553 -50.46 40.49 -4.99
N VAL A 554 -50.01 39.26 -4.74
CA VAL A 554 -50.80 38.15 -4.17
C VAL A 554 -50.75 38.25 -2.64
N ASP A 555 -51.78 37.73 -1.95
CA ASP A 555 -51.75 37.56 -0.49
C ASP A 555 -50.58 36.66 -0.09
N LEU A 556 -49.71 37.15 0.79
CA LEU A 556 -48.53 36.42 1.24
C LEU A 556 -48.91 35.16 2.03
N ARG A 557 -50.09 35.12 2.66
CA ARG A 557 -50.59 33.93 3.38
C ARG A 557 -51.01 32.82 2.42
N ALA A 558 -51.55 33.18 1.26
CA ALA A 558 -51.88 32.23 0.19
C ALA A 558 -50.61 31.73 -0.54
N MET A 559 -49.56 32.55 -0.64
CA MET A 559 -48.26 32.14 -1.16
C MET A 559 -47.45 31.28 -0.17
N PHE A 560 -47.54 31.57 1.12
CA PHE A 560 -46.75 30.95 2.20
C PHE A 560 -47.65 30.38 3.31
N PRO A 561 -48.55 29.41 2.98
CA PRO A 561 -49.52 28.87 3.94
C PRO A 561 -48.83 28.26 5.16
N GLU A 562 -47.68 27.63 5.00
CA GLU A 562 -46.92 26.97 6.07
C GLU A 562 -46.30 27.94 7.10
N PHE A 563 -46.36 29.25 6.84
CA PHE A 563 -45.93 30.31 7.75
C PHE A 563 -47.10 31.15 8.31
N SER A 564 -48.34 30.86 7.93
CA SER A 564 -49.50 31.73 8.21
C SER A 564 -50.02 31.63 9.66
N ASP A 565 -50.10 30.42 10.22
CA ASP A 565 -50.76 30.09 11.51
C ASP A 565 -50.21 30.81 12.75
N LYS A 566 -49.03 31.44 12.67
CA LYS A 566 -48.34 32.09 13.80
C LYS A 566 -48.28 33.62 13.69
N SER A 567 -49.01 34.23 12.76
CA SER A 567 -49.00 35.69 12.52
C SER A 567 -50.15 36.41 13.26
N GLU A 568 -49.82 37.23 14.27
CA GLU A 568 -50.81 37.99 15.06
C GLU A 568 -51.38 39.23 14.33
N GLU A 569 -50.70 39.73 13.29
CA GLU A 569 -51.23 40.82 12.46
C GLU A 569 -52.44 40.32 11.64
N LYS A 570 -53.41 41.20 11.35
CA LYS A 570 -54.62 40.84 10.57
C LYS A 570 -54.51 41.09 9.06
N ASP A 571 -53.42 41.71 8.61
CA ASP A 571 -53.19 42.03 7.19
C ASP A 571 -52.43 40.90 6.46
N GLY A 572 -52.86 40.52 5.26
CA GLY A 572 -52.17 39.54 4.38
C GLY A 572 -50.90 40.07 3.67
N ASN A 573 -50.49 41.30 3.99
CA ASN A 573 -49.50 42.06 3.21
C ASN A 573 -48.09 42.08 3.82
N SER A 574 -47.94 41.61 5.06
CA SER A 574 -46.67 41.48 5.78
C SER A 574 -46.46 40.04 6.21
N LEU A 575 -45.24 39.52 5.99
CA LEU A 575 -44.78 38.24 6.53
C LEU A 575 -43.30 38.38 6.89
N ALA A 576 -42.83 37.69 7.91
CA ALA A 576 -41.40 37.64 8.21
C ALA A 576 -40.95 36.25 8.63
N PHE A 577 -39.72 35.93 8.24
CA PHE A 577 -39.07 34.65 8.40
C PHE A 577 -37.89 34.84 9.36
N LEU A 578 -37.83 33.97 10.37
CA LEU A 578 -36.71 33.83 11.29
C LEU A 578 -36.01 32.51 10.95
N PHE A 579 -34.80 32.56 10.39
CA PHE A 579 -33.98 31.38 10.21
C PHE A 579 -33.65 30.75 11.57
N LEU A 580 -33.45 29.43 11.61
CA LEU A 580 -33.06 28.72 12.83
C LEU A 580 -31.71 29.19 13.39
N SER A 581 -30.88 29.84 12.56
CA SER A 581 -29.66 30.57 12.91
C SER A 581 -29.90 31.98 13.50
N GLY A 582 -31.13 32.35 13.83
CA GLY A 582 -31.51 33.65 14.42
C GLY A 582 -31.63 34.82 13.43
N GLN A 583 -31.22 34.67 12.17
CA GLN A 583 -31.30 35.74 11.16
C GLN A 583 -32.74 36.01 10.69
N LYS A 584 -33.09 37.27 10.41
CA LYS A 584 -34.48 37.71 10.23
C LYS A 584 -34.70 38.51 8.94
N VAL A 585 -35.61 38.02 8.09
CA VAL A 585 -35.98 38.62 6.81
C VAL A 585 -37.48 38.96 6.80
N SER A 586 -37.84 40.18 6.41
CA SER A 586 -39.23 40.64 6.31
C SER A 586 -39.64 40.87 4.85
N LEU A 587 -40.79 40.34 4.45
CA LEU A 587 -41.39 40.43 3.13
C LEU A 587 -42.67 41.28 3.21
N VAL A 588 -42.79 42.29 2.35
CA VAL A 588 -43.94 43.20 2.32
C VAL A 588 -44.49 43.31 0.90
N ALA A 589 -45.74 42.93 0.70
CA ALA A 589 -46.49 43.07 -0.55
C ALA A 589 -47.27 44.39 -0.55
N SER A 590 -46.94 45.30 -1.46
CA SER A 590 -47.50 46.65 -1.48
C SER A 590 -48.99 46.68 -1.89
N LYS A 591 -49.86 47.23 -1.04
CA LYS A 591 -51.30 47.39 -1.34
C LYS A 591 -51.59 48.35 -2.51
N THR A 592 -50.65 49.23 -2.86
CA THR A 592 -50.87 50.33 -3.84
C THR A 592 -49.91 50.31 -5.03
N SER A 593 -49.08 49.28 -5.16
CA SER A 593 -48.16 49.13 -6.30
C SER A 593 -47.82 47.67 -6.57
N GLN A 594 -47.52 47.33 -7.82
CA GLN A 594 -47.15 45.98 -8.25
C GLN A 594 -45.71 45.63 -7.81
N ARG A 595 -45.47 45.59 -6.49
CA ARG A 595 -44.14 45.54 -5.88
C ARG A 595 -44.12 44.70 -4.61
N TYR A 596 -43.13 43.82 -4.51
CA TYR A 596 -42.75 43.12 -3.28
C TYR A 596 -41.43 43.69 -2.77
N ARG A 597 -41.34 43.99 -1.46
CA ARG A 597 -40.12 44.49 -0.83
C ARG A 597 -39.63 43.50 0.23
N ILE A 598 -38.39 43.05 0.05
CA ILE A 598 -37.65 42.18 0.96
C ILE A 598 -36.70 43.07 1.77
N GLN A 599 -36.63 42.85 3.09
CA GLN A 599 -35.87 43.67 4.03
C GLN A 599 -35.15 42.79 5.05
N SER A 600 -33.84 42.97 5.22
CA SER A 600 -32.98 42.21 6.15
C SER A 600 -31.86 43.10 6.72
N ASP A 601 -31.27 42.70 7.85
CA ASP A 601 -30.06 43.33 8.41
C ASP A 601 -28.74 42.67 7.97
N SER A 602 -28.87 41.60 7.18
CA SER A 602 -27.82 40.84 6.47
C SER A 602 -28.17 40.75 4.98
N PHE A 603 -27.18 40.89 4.10
CA PHE A 603 -27.39 40.88 2.66
C PHE A 603 -27.70 39.46 2.14
N GLU A 604 -26.95 38.48 2.63
CA GLU A 604 -26.90 37.10 2.14
C GLU A 604 -28.23 36.36 2.40
N ASP A 605 -28.78 36.53 3.61
CA ASP A 605 -30.00 35.86 4.08
C ASP A 605 -31.26 36.20 3.25
N MET A 606 -31.24 37.29 2.47
CA MET A 606 -32.34 37.62 1.56
C MET A 606 -32.46 36.62 0.40
N TRP A 607 -31.39 35.90 0.06
CA TRP A 607 -31.34 35.01 -1.11
C TRP A 607 -32.50 34.00 -1.16
N LEU A 608 -32.63 33.15 -0.13
CA LEU A 608 -33.61 32.06 -0.11
C LEU A 608 -35.06 32.60 -0.20
N ILE A 609 -35.33 33.74 0.46
CA ILE A 609 -36.66 34.36 0.47
C ILE A 609 -36.99 35.00 -0.89
N VAL A 610 -36.02 35.64 -1.55
CA VAL A 610 -36.20 36.20 -2.91
C VAL A 610 -36.36 35.08 -3.94
N LYS A 611 -35.56 34.01 -3.86
CA LYS A 611 -35.70 32.81 -4.71
C LYS A 611 -37.10 32.20 -4.60
N GLU A 612 -37.55 31.94 -3.38
CA GLU A 612 -38.83 31.28 -3.13
C GLU A 612 -40.02 32.17 -3.49
N LEU A 613 -39.95 33.48 -3.23
CA LEU A 613 -40.93 34.46 -3.70
C LEU A 613 -41.07 34.41 -5.23
N VAL A 614 -39.95 34.50 -5.95
CA VAL A 614 -39.93 34.47 -7.42
C VAL A 614 -40.52 33.16 -7.94
N HIS A 615 -40.08 32.03 -7.40
CA HIS A 615 -40.53 30.71 -7.81
C HIS A 615 -42.03 30.49 -7.56
N ARG A 616 -42.55 30.92 -6.39
CA ARG A 616 -43.99 30.82 -6.08
C ARG A 616 -44.83 31.80 -6.89
N CYS A 617 -44.34 33.01 -7.21
CA CYS A 617 -45.01 33.90 -8.17
C CYS A 617 -45.13 33.24 -9.55
N ASP A 618 -44.04 32.69 -10.09
CA ASP A 618 -44.04 32.01 -11.39
C ASP A 618 -45.03 30.84 -11.40
N GLN A 619 -45.01 29.97 -10.38
CA GLN A 619 -45.97 28.88 -10.25
C GLN A 619 -47.42 29.38 -10.17
N HIS A 620 -47.69 30.43 -9.40
CA HIS A 620 -49.05 30.95 -9.17
C HIS A 620 -49.65 31.54 -10.46
N PHE A 621 -48.92 32.42 -11.14
CA PHE A 621 -49.40 33.03 -12.39
C PHE A 621 -49.44 32.02 -13.55
N SER A 622 -48.54 31.02 -13.57
CA SER A 622 -48.62 29.89 -14.51
C SER A 622 -49.88 29.03 -14.30
N LYS A 623 -50.24 28.71 -13.05
CA LYS A 623 -51.49 27.98 -12.72
C LYS A 623 -52.75 28.77 -13.10
N LEU A 624 -52.68 30.10 -13.09
CA LEU A 624 -53.74 31.02 -13.57
C LEU A 624 -53.72 31.24 -15.10
N GLY A 625 -52.81 30.59 -15.84
CA GLY A 625 -52.74 30.65 -17.30
C GLY A 625 -52.01 31.88 -17.89
N PHE A 626 -51.45 32.77 -17.07
CA PHE A 626 -50.73 33.96 -17.54
C PHE A 626 -49.35 33.57 -18.09
N LYS A 627 -49.19 33.63 -19.42
CA LYS A 627 -47.90 33.38 -20.10
C LYS A 627 -46.96 34.61 -20.07
N ASP A 628 -47.52 35.82 -20.07
CA ASP A 628 -46.76 37.08 -20.10
C ASP A 628 -46.41 37.62 -18.70
N PHE A 629 -46.19 36.77 -17.69
CA PHE A 629 -45.74 37.24 -16.38
C PHE A 629 -44.31 37.80 -16.48
N ARG A 630 -44.13 39.04 -16.02
CA ARG A 630 -42.83 39.72 -16.00
C ARG A 630 -42.50 40.22 -14.60
N LYS A 631 -41.28 39.94 -14.20
CA LYS A 631 -40.64 40.32 -12.94
C LYS A 631 -39.33 41.04 -13.25
N SER A 632 -39.05 42.13 -12.56
CA SER A 632 -37.81 42.90 -12.68
C SER A 632 -37.37 43.47 -11.34
N VAL A 633 -36.16 44.00 -11.26
CA VAL A 633 -35.65 44.68 -10.05
C VAL A 633 -35.35 46.13 -10.36
N SER A 634 -35.86 47.04 -9.54
CA SER A 634 -35.59 48.47 -9.63
C SER A 634 -34.63 48.94 -8.52
N GLY A 635 -33.41 49.30 -8.92
CA GLY A 635 -32.36 49.80 -8.04
C GLY A 635 -30.94 49.55 -8.58
N PRO A 636 -29.91 50.13 -7.96
CA PRO A 636 -28.52 49.73 -8.22
C PRO A 636 -28.23 48.35 -7.63
N ILE A 637 -27.34 47.58 -8.28
CA ILE A 637 -26.89 46.29 -7.76
C ILE A 637 -25.97 46.53 -6.53
N PRO A 638 -26.20 45.89 -5.38
CA PRO A 638 -25.46 46.13 -4.13
C PRO A 638 -24.08 45.43 -4.11
N LEU A 639 -23.22 45.79 -5.06
CA LEU A 639 -21.87 45.22 -5.19
C LEU A 639 -20.99 45.48 -3.97
N GLN A 640 -21.16 46.61 -3.28
CA GLN A 640 -20.32 46.97 -2.14
C GLN A 640 -20.51 46.02 -0.95
N ASP A 641 -21.74 45.56 -0.70
CA ASP A 641 -22.05 44.67 0.42
C ASP A 641 -21.59 43.25 0.10
N TYR A 642 -21.83 42.78 -1.13
CA TYR A 642 -21.28 41.55 -1.67
C TYR A 642 -19.72 41.51 -1.61
N PHE A 643 -19.06 42.64 -1.87
CA PHE A 643 -17.61 42.76 -1.78
C PHE A 643 -17.06 42.67 -0.34
N LEU A 644 -17.89 42.84 0.70
CA LEU A 644 -17.49 42.58 2.09
C LEU A 644 -17.53 41.08 2.42
N ALA A 645 -18.49 40.32 1.88
CA ALA A 645 -18.51 38.86 2.00
C ALA A 645 -17.26 38.23 1.35
N ILE A 646 -16.85 38.71 0.17
CA ILE A 646 -15.60 38.31 -0.49
C ILE A 646 -14.38 38.61 0.41
N ASP A 647 -14.30 39.81 1.01
CA ASP A 647 -13.19 40.16 1.91
C ASP A 647 -13.11 39.25 3.13
N HIS A 648 -14.26 38.93 3.74
CA HIS A 648 -14.33 38.11 4.94
C HIS A 648 -13.89 36.67 4.65
N HIS A 649 -14.41 36.08 3.57
CA HIS A 649 -14.01 34.75 3.10
C HIS A 649 -12.50 34.69 2.81
N PHE A 650 -11.98 35.63 2.02
CA PHE A 650 -10.55 35.69 1.68
C PHE A 650 -9.66 35.83 2.93
N GLN A 651 -10.05 36.63 3.92
CA GLN A 651 -9.33 36.77 5.19
C GLN A 651 -9.28 35.45 5.97
N LEU A 652 -10.35 34.66 5.96
CA LEU A 652 -10.40 33.33 6.59
C LEU A 652 -9.54 32.30 5.84
N ARG A 653 -9.49 32.34 4.50
CA ARG A 653 -8.56 31.52 3.69
C ARG A 653 -7.09 31.86 3.98
N VAL A 654 -6.75 33.14 4.04
CA VAL A 654 -5.40 33.62 4.38
C VAL A 654 -5.02 33.21 5.81
N SER A 655 -5.98 33.23 6.75
CA SER A 655 -5.77 32.79 8.13
C SER A 655 -5.59 31.27 8.23
N ALA A 656 -6.40 30.48 7.51
CA ALA A 656 -6.25 29.02 7.41
C ALA A 656 -4.84 28.63 6.94
N LYS A 657 -4.32 29.33 5.91
CA LYS A 657 -2.96 29.13 5.41
C LYS A 657 -1.89 29.48 6.46
N GLN A 658 -2.05 30.57 7.20
CA GLN A 658 -1.13 30.93 8.29
C GLN A 658 -1.11 29.87 9.40
N PHE A 659 -2.27 29.33 9.78
CA PHE A 659 -2.34 28.21 10.74
C PHE A 659 -1.67 26.94 10.18
N GLN A 660 -1.90 26.61 8.90
CA GLN A 660 -1.25 25.47 8.24
C GLN A 660 0.28 25.60 8.22
N ASP A 661 0.80 26.78 7.87
CA ASP A 661 2.24 27.07 7.84
C ASP A 661 2.84 26.95 9.26
N LEU A 662 2.21 27.55 10.28
CA LEU A 662 2.64 27.48 11.69
C LEU A 662 2.58 26.05 12.26
N LEU A 663 1.53 25.29 11.94
CA LEU A 663 1.42 23.87 12.28
C LEU A 663 2.54 23.06 11.63
N SER A 664 2.90 23.36 10.37
CA SER A 664 4.00 22.69 9.68
C SER A 664 5.35 22.93 10.39
N GLU A 665 5.62 24.16 10.83
CA GLU A 665 6.81 24.50 11.62
C GLU A 665 6.85 23.72 12.93
N ARG A 666 5.76 23.75 13.71
CA ARG A 666 5.70 23.05 15.01
C ARG A 666 5.80 21.54 14.85
N ALA A 667 5.18 20.97 13.81
CA ALA A 667 5.34 19.56 13.48
C ALA A 667 6.77 19.20 13.05
N ILE A 668 7.52 20.09 12.39
CA ILE A 668 8.96 19.90 12.12
C ILE A 668 9.77 19.92 13.42
N GLN A 669 9.54 20.92 14.29
CA GLN A 669 10.22 21.05 15.59
C GLN A 669 9.95 19.83 16.49
N PHE A 670 8.69 19.41 16.61
CA PHE A 670 8.28 18.23 17.37
C PHE A 670 8.99 16.96 16.90
N ARG A 671 8.99 16.69 15.58
CA ARG A 671 9.71 15.55 14.99
C ARG A 671 11.24 15.63 15.20
N ALA A 672 11.82 16.83 15.22
CA ALA A 672 13.25 17.00 15.52
C ALA A 672 13.57 16.65 16.99
N ILE A 673 12.73 17.09 17.94
CA ILE A 673 12.85 16.75 19.37
C ILE A 673 12.68 15.23 19.57
N GLN A 674 11.64 14.62 18.98
CA GLN A 674 11.42 13.16 19.02
C GLN A 674 12.63 12.37 18.48
N ARG A 675 13.18 12.76 17.32
CA ARG A 675 14.40 12.10 16.78
C ARG A 675 15.59 12.24 17.72
N ARG A 676 15.75 13.38 18.40
CA ARG A 676 16.83 13.59 19.39
C ARG A 676 16.64 12.74 20.65
N LEU A 677 15.40 12.63 21.15
CA LEU A 677 15.03 11.76 22.27
C LEU A 677 15.24 10.28 21.93
N LEU A 678 14.77 9.80 20.78
CA LEU A 678 15.02 8.42 20.31
C LEU A 678 16.52 8.11 20.17
N THR A 679 17.33 9.08 19.74
CA THR A 679 18.79 8.93 19.68
C THR A 679 19.40 8.79 21.09
N ARG A 680 18.84 9.46 22.11
CA ARG A 680 19.25 9.32 23.51
C ARG A 680 18.78 8.00 24.13
N PHE A 681 17.54 7.58 23.89
CA PHE A 681 17.00 6.32 24.42
C PHE A 681 17.63 5.06 23.80
N LYS A 682 18.29 5.17 22.64
CA LYS A 682 19.08 4.08 22.04
C LYS A 682 20.50 3.98 22.60
N ASP A 683 20.97 4.98 23.35
CA ASP A 683 22.27 4.93 24.03
C ASP A 683 22.23 3.92 25.19
N LYS A 684 23.28 3.11 25.35
CA LYS A 684 23.39 2.19 26.49
C LYS A 684 23.85 2.91 27.77
N THR A 685 24.36 4.14 27.64
CA THR A 685 24.78 4.98 28.76
C THR A 685 23.66 5.96 29.12
N PRO A 686 23.31 6.12 30.42
CA PRO A 686 22.21 6.99 30.84
C PRO A 686 22.60 8.47 30.77
N ALA A 687 22.52 9.05 29.57
CA ALA A 687 22.73 10.48 29.35
C ALA A 687 21.50 11.30 29.81
N PRO A 688 21.66 12.42 30.55
CA PRO A 688 20.54 13.25 30.97
C PRO A 688 19.81 13.87 29.77
N LEU A 689 18.48 13.93 29.83
CA LEU A 689 17.62 14.40 28.73
C LEU A 689 17.69 15.91 28.48
N GLN A 690 18.36 16.69 29.34
CA GLN A 690 18.58 18.13 29.15
C GLN A 690 17.27 18.92 28.85
N ASN A 691 16.20 18.58 29.58
CA ASN A 691 14.87 19.19 29.49
C ASN A 691 14.16 19.02 28.12
N LEU A 692 14.65 18.14 27.24
CA LEU A 692 14.03 17.83 25.94
C LEU A 692 12.63 17.21 26.05
N ASP A 693 12.33 16.58 27.18
CA ASP A 693 11.00 16.14 27.61
C ASP A 693 10.06 17.35 27.82
N THR A 694 10.45 18.32 28.65
CA THR A 694 9.64 19.53 28.88
C THR A 694 9.46 20.37 27.59
N LEU A 695 10.45 20.34 26.69
CA LEU A 695 10.36 20.97 25.38
C LEU A 695 9.40 20.23 24.45
N LEU A 696 9.38 18.88 24.49
CA LEU A 696 8.43 18.06 23.73
C LEU A 696 6.99 18.38 24.17
N ASP A 697 6.73 18.43 25.47
CA ASP A 697 5.41 18.76 26.03
C ASP A 697 4.98 20.18 25.69
N ALA A 698 5.90 21.15 25.78
CA ALA A 698 5.63 22.53 25.38
C ALA A 698 5.31 22.67 23.88
N THR A 699 6.03 21.96 23.01
CA THR A 699 5.75 21.93 21.56
C THR A 699 4.46 21.18 21.24
N TYR A 700 4.13 20.10 21.96
CA TYR A 700 2.86 19.39 21.84
C TYR A 700 1.68 20.29 22.18
N ASN A 701 1.70 20.96 23.33
CA ASN A 701 0.63 21.87 23.75
C ASN A 701 0.45 23.04 22.74
N GLN A 702 1.54 23.61 22.21
CA GLN A 702 1.45 24.60 21.13
C GLN A 702 0.78 24.02 19.87
N MET A 703 1.17 22.81 19.46
CA MET A 703 0.61 22.14 18.29
C MET A 703 -0.88 21.81 18.44
N MET A 704 -1.35 21.46 19.65
CA MET A 704 -2.79 21.28 19.92
C MET A 704 -3.54 22.60 19.87
N SER A 705 -3.05 23.66 20.54
CA SER A 705 -3.71 24.99 20.49
C SER A 705 -3.78 25.60 19.08
N LEU A 706 -2.82 25.28 18.20
CA LEU A 706 -2.85 25.66 16.79
C LEU A 706 -3.78 24.79 15.95
N ALA A 707 -4.03 23.54 16.34
CA ALA A 707 -4.99 22.66 15.68
C ALA A 707 -6.43 23.07 16.03
N GLU A 708 -6.71 23.32 17.31
CA GLU A 708 -7.99 23.88 17.79
C GLU A 708 -8.34 25.19 17.06
N ALA A 709 -7.38 26.13 16.99
CA ALA A 709 -7.57 27.40 16.28
C ALA A 709 -7.73 27.23 14.75
N ALA A 710 -7.14 26.18 14.15
CA ALA A 710 -7.32 25.88 12.73
C ALA A 710 -8.69 25.26 12.45
N GLU A 711 -9.22 24.42 13.34
CA GLU A 711 -10.57 23.84 13.25
C GLU A 711 -11.64 24.94 13.45
N ASP A 712 -11.47 25.82 14.42
CA ASP A 712 -12.34 27.01 14.61
C ASP A 712 -12.34 27.92 13.37
N ASN A 713 -11.17 28.14 12.75
CA ASN A 713 -11.06 28.93 11.52
C ASN A 713 -11.69 28.21 10.31
N GLN A 714 -11.56 26.88 10.21
CA GLN A 714 -12.18 26.09 9.16
C GLN A 714 -13.72 26.14 9.25
N SER A 715 -14.28 25.99 10.45
CA SER A 715 -15.74 26.12 10.65
C SER A 715 -16.25 27.52 10.31
N GLN A 716 -15.46 28.56 10.58
CA GLN A 716 -15.80 29.94 10.16
C GLN A 716 -15.67 30.11 8.64
N LEU A 717 -14.70 29.47 7.99
CA LEU A 717 -14.52 29.50 6.54
C LEU A 717 -15.67 28.80 5.81
N ASP A 718 -16.10 27.61 6.24
CA ASP A 718 -17.25 26.90 5.65
C ASP A 718 -18.57 27.69 5.82
N GLN A 719 -18.74 28.39 6.95
CA GLN A 719 -19.85 29.34 7.15
C GLN A 719 -19.74 30.55 6.20
N ALA A 720 -18.61 31.23 6.18
CA ALA A 720 -18.38 32.41 5.33
C ALA A 720 -18.50 32.08 3.84
N PHE A 721 -18.17 30.85 3.44
CA PHE A 721 -18.34 30.37 2.07
C PHE A 721 -19.82 30.14 1.72
N ALA A 722 -20.63 29.55 2.61
CA ALA A 722 -22.07 29.43 2.40
C ALA A 722 -22.77 30.80 2.35
N GLN A 723 -22.34 31.75 3.19
CA GLN A 723 -22.76 33.15 3.13
C GLN A 723 -22.40 33.78 1.77
N LEU A 724 -21.12 33.71 1.37
CA LEU A 724 -20.65 34.21 0.08
C LEU A 724 -21.45 33.61 -1.09
N ARG A 725 -21.63 32.28 -1.13
CA ARG A 725 -22.45 31.62 -2.17
C ARG A 725 -23.89 32.13 -2.20
N SER A 726 -24.52 32.37 -1.04
CA SER A 726 -25.86 32.98 -0.97
C SER A 726 -25.88 34.37 -1.58
N GLY A 727 -24.89 35.22 -1.24
CA GLY A 727 -24.70 36.53 -1.84
C GLY A 727 -24.45 36.48 -3.36
N THR A 728 -23.71 35.47 -3.83
CA THR A 728 -23.43 35.26 -5.26
C THR A 728 -24.66 34.80 -6.04
N HIS A 729 -25.42 33.82 -5.54
CA HIS A 729 -26.68 33.40 -6.17
C HIS A 729 -27.68 34.58 -6.21
N LEU A 730 -27.76 35.38 -5.14
CA LEU A 730 -28.56 36.61 -5.11
C LEU A 730 -28.09 37.62 -6.17
N LEU A 731 -26.78 37.85 -6.31
CA LEU A 731 -26.22 38.70 -7.37
C LEU A 731 -26.58 38.20 -8.78
N VAL A 732 -26.52 36.89 -9.04
CA VAL A 732 -26.92 36.29 -10.33
C VAL A 732 -28.41 36.52 -10.61
N LEU A 733 -29.29 36.34 -9.62
CA LEU A 733 -30.72 36.60 -9.78
C LEU A 733 -31.03 38.09 -9.94
N LEU A 734 -30.33 38.98 -9.23
CA LEU A 734 -30.47 40.43 -9.41
C LEU A 734 -30.02 40.85 -10.82
N LEU A 735 -28.94 40.28 -11.37
CA LEU A 735 -28.50 40.52 -12.75
C LEU A 735 -29.52 40.03 -13.78
N SER A 736 -30.05 38.81 -13.63
CA SER A 736 -31.00 38.24 -14.59
C SER A 736 -32.35 38.98 -14.58
N LEU A 737 -32.84 39.40 -13.41
CA LEU A 737 -34.06 40.22 -13.28
C LEU A 737 -33.86 41.70 -13.69
N TRP A 738 -32.64 42.22 -13.65
CA TRP A 738 -32.35 43.60 -14.05
C TRP A 738 -32.23 43.78 -15.57
N GLN A 739 -31.63 42.82 -16.27
CA GLN A 739 -31.46 42.85 -17.74
C GLN A 739 -32.44 41.95 -18.51
N GLY A 740 -33.24 41.12 -17.83
CA GLY A 740 -34.15 40.16 -18.47
C GLY A 740 -33.40 39.03 -19.19
N LEU A 741 -32.35 38.49 -18.56
CA LEU A 741 -31.49 37.49 -19.19
C LEU A 741 -32.23 36.16 -19.42
N PRO A 742 -31.99 35.46 -20.55
CA PRO A 742 -32.55 34.13 -20.79
C PRO A 742 -31.96 33.09 -19.81
N PRO A 743 -32.61 31.92 -19.65
CA PRO A 743 -32.14 30.87 -18.74
C PRO A 743 -30.70 30.44 -19.04
N ASP A 744 -30.33 30.27 -20.31
CA ASP A 744 -29.01 29.79 -20.72
C ASP A 744 -27.88 30.77 -20.31
N GLN A 745 -28.13 32.08 -20.41
CA GLN A 745 -27.18 33.11 -19.96
C GLN A 745 -27.15 33.24 -18.43
N THR A 746 -28.27 32.93 -17.76
CA THR A 746 -28.33 32.87 -16.30
C THR A 746 -27.55 31.66 -15.76
N ALA A 747 -27.68 30.49 -16.40
CA ALA A 747 -26.90 29.30 -16.09
C ALA A 747 -25.40 29.49 -16.37
N LEU A 748 -25.04 30.22 -17.45
CA LEU A 748 -23.65 30.59 -17.73
C LEU A 748 -23.08 31.57 -16.68
N LEU A 749 -23.87 32.52 -16.17
CA LEU A 749 -23.46 33.36 -15.03
C LEU A 749 -23.31 32.56 -13.74
N GLU A 750 -24.23 31.64 -13.46
CA GLU A 750 -24.17 30.74 -12.31
C GLU A 750 -22.89 29.88 -12.36
N ALA A 751 -22.60 29.22 -13.48
CA ALA A 751 -21.37 28.47 -13.68
C ALA A 751 -20.09 29.33 -13.63
N THR A 752 -20.17 30.63 -13.98
CA THR A 752 -19.02 31.56 -13.93
C THR A 752 -18.73 32.03 -12.52
N LEU A 753 -19.76 32.32 -11.71
CA LEU A 753 -19.62 32.95 -10.39
C LEU A 753 -19.73 31.93 -9.24
N LEU A 754 -20.27 30.74 -9.47
CA LEU A 754 -20.35 29.63 -8.50
C LEU A 754 -19.62 28.37 -9.03
N PRO A 755 -18.30 28.46 -9.34
CA PRO A 755 -17.55 27.34 -9.94
C PRO A 755 -17.26 26.18 -8.98
N LEU A 756 -17.47 26.33 -7.67
CA LEU A 756 -17.11 25.36 -6.64
C LEU A 756 -18.27 25.12 -5.65
N LEU A 757 -18.42 23.87 -5.20
CA LEU A 757 -19.39 23.48 -4.16
C LEU A 757 -18.83 23.58 -2.73
N GLN A 758 -17.51 23.44 -2.57
CA GLN A 758 -16.74 23.70 -1.35
C GLN A 758 -15.33 24.18 -1.74
N ASP A 759 -14.72 24.99 -0.89
CA ASP A 759 -13.33 25.41 -0.99
C ASP A 759 -12.35 24.26 -0.64
N THR A 760 -11.16 24.23 -1.24
CA THR A 760 -10.11 23.24 -0.94
C THR A 760 -8.76 23.89 -0.67
N PRO A 761 -7.80 23.22 0.00
CA PRO A 761 -6.48 23.79 0.29
C PRO A 761 -5.64 24.16 -0.94
N GLN A 762 -5.95 23.58 -2.11
CA GLN A 762 -5.26 23.82 -3.38
C GLN A 762 -6.04 24.78 -4.30
N LEU A 763 -7.37 24.76 -4.23
CA LEU A 763 -8.26 25.49 -5.12
C LEU A 763 -9.49 25.99 -4.35
N GLY A 764 -9.71 27.30 -4.37
CA GLY A 764 -10.90 27.93 -3.81
C GLY A 764 -11.45 29.05 -4.68
N TRP A 765 -12.49 29.69 -4.17
CA TRP A 765 -13.44 30.45 -4.97
C TRP A 765 -12.85 31.67 -5.67
N GLU A 766 -11.96 32.43 -5.04
CA GLU A 766 -11.46 33.69 -5.61
C GLU A 766 -10.68 33.49 -6.91
N GLU A 767 -9.76 32.53 -6.97
CA GLU A 767 -8.97 32.22 -8.16
C GLU A 767 -9.81 31.56 -9.27
N SER A 768 -10.73 30.65 -8.93
CA SER A 768 -11.66 30.06 -9.89
C SER A 768 -12.61 31.10 -10.49
N CYS A 769 -13.19 31.96 -9.65
CA CYS A 769 -14.09 33.03 -10.10
C CYS A 769 -13.35 34.10 -10.92
N ASP A 770 -12.13 34.49 -10.54
CA ASP A 770 -11.37 35.46 -11.33
C ASP A 770 -10.97 34.88 -12.70
N ALA A 771 -10.59 33.60 -12.77
CA ALA A 771 -10.29 32.93 -14.04
C ALA A 771 -11.53 32.85 -14.94
N ALA A 772 -12.67 32.41 -14.42
CA ALA A 772 -13.92 32.28 -15.17
C ALA A 772 -14.45 33.65 -15.65
N VAL A 773 -14.49 34.65 -14.76
CA VAL A 773 -14.91 36.02 -15.13
C VAL A 773 -13.91 36.65 -16.10
N THR A 774 -12.59 36.43 -15.94
CA THR A 774 -11.58 36.92 -16.90
C THR A 774 -11.78 36.28 -18.28
N HIS A 775 -12.10 34.99 -18.36
CA HIS A 775 -12.41 34.32 -19.61
C HIS A 775 -13.66 34.94 -20.27
N LEU A 776 -14.78 35.02 -19.56
CA LEU A 776 -16.04 35.60 -20.05
C LEU A 776 -15.91 37.07 -20.49
N LEU A 777 -15.08 37.85 -19.81
CA LEU A 777 -14.74 39.24 -20.16
C LEU A 777 -13.84 39.37 -21.40
N ARG A 778 -13.12 38.32 -21.79
CA ARG A 778 -12.23 38.30 -22.96
C ARG A 778 -12.88 37.64 -24.18
N THR A 779 -13.71 36.62 -24.00
CA THR A 779 -14.39 35.93 -25.11
C THR A 779 -15.70 36.63 -25.47
N CYS A 780 -16.74 36.52 -24.64
CA CYS A 780 -18.08 37.02 -24.95
C CYS A 780 -18.21 38.54 -24.92
N LEU A 781 -17.54 39.20 -23.95
CA LEU A 781 -17.79 40.62 -23.64
C LEU A 781 -16.65 41.57 -24.05
N SER A 782 -15.69 41.17 -24.86
CA SER A 782 -14.55 42.04 -25.23
C SER A 782 -14.98 43.30 -25.99
N ARG A 783 -14.19 44.38 -25.85
CA ARG A 783 -14.31 45.60 -26.65
C ARG A 783 -13.34 45.65 -27.83
N SER A 784 -12.37 44.74 -27.92
CA SER A 784 -11.43 44.70 -29.04
C SER A 784 -11.12 43.26 -29.51
N PRO A 785 -10.99 43.05 -30.83
CA PRO A 785 -10.58 41.75 -31.37
C PRO A 785 -9.10 41.44 -31.11
N LYS A 786 -8.28 42.45 -30.79
CA LYS A 786 -6.87 42.23 -30.40
C LYS A 786 -6.77 41.56 -29.03
N ASP A 787 -7.62 41.95 -28.07
CA ASP A 787 -7.65 41.32 -26.74
C ASP A 787 -8.17 39.87 -26.81
N GLN A 788 -9.13 39.59 -27.71
CA GLN A 788 -9.58 38.23 -28.02
C GLN A 788 -8.44 37.39 -28.60
N ALA A 789 -7.76 37.88 -29.64
CA ALA A 789 -6.64 37.16 -30.28
C ALA A 789 -5.47 36.88 -29.31
N ILE A 790 -5.11 37.86 -28.47
CA ILE A 790 -4.07 37.69 -27.43
C ILE A 790 -4.50 36.65 -26.39
N SER A 791 -5.79 36.57 -26.04
CA SER A 791 -6.28 35.57 -25.09
C SER A 791 -6.32 34.15 -25.66
N LEU A 792 -6.52 33.99 -26.96
CA LEU A 792 -6.50 32.69 -27.64
C LEU A 792 -5.05 32.19 -27.87
N ALA A 793 -4.09 33.11 -27.99
CA ALA A 793 -2.67 32.78 -28.15
C ALA A 793 -1.96 32.38 -26.83
N GLN A 794 -2.61 32.49 -25.67
CA GLN A 794 -2.05 32.07 -24.38
C GLN A 794 -2.32 30.57 -24.14
N THR A 795 -1.46 29.72 -24.72
CA THR A 795 -1.52 28.24 -24.59
C THR A 795 -1.23 27.72 -23.17
N GLY A 796 -0.73 28.57 -22.26
CA GLY A 796 -0.78 28.34 -20.82
C GLY A 796 -1.95 29.11 -20.20
N GLY A 797 -2.93 28.38 -19.64
CA GLY A 797 -4.06 28.98 -18.93
C GLY A 797 -3.64 29.76 -17.68
N PRO A 798 -4.55 30.55 -17.08
CA PRO A 798 -4.26 31.29 -15.85
C PRO A 798 -3.89 30.30 -14.73
N VAL A 799 -2.73 30.51 -14.09
CA VAL A 799 -2.30 29.72 -12.95
C VAL A 799 -3.26 29.96 -11.78
N LEU A 800 -3.90 28.89 -11.31
CA LEU A 800 -4.83 28.91 -10.19
C LEU A 800 -4.04 28.78 -8.89
N GLU A 801 -3.75 29.94 -8.28
CA GLU A 801 -3.10 30.08 -6.98
C GLU A 801 -3.88 31.11 -6.13
N LEU A 802 -3.91 30.90 -4.81
CA LEU A 802 -4.49 31.85 -3.85
C LEU A 802 -3.98 33.28 -4.12
N PRO A 803 -4.86 34.26 -4.45
CA PRO A 803 -4.43 35.60 -4.81
C PRO A 803 -3.85 36.37 -3.62
N LYS A 804 -3.15 37.47 -3.89
CA LYS A 804 -2.58 38.36 -2.85
C LYS A 804 -3.60 39.34 -2.28
N ASP A 805 -4.59 39.72 -3.07
CA ASP A 805 -5.70 40.59 -2.71
C ASP A 805 -6.93 40.27 -3.58
N THR A 806 -8.10 40.71 -3.12
CA THR A 806 -9.37 40.58 -3.84
C THR A 806 -9.62 41.72 -4.85
N ALA A 807 -8.71 42.70 -4.96
CA ALA A 807 -8.97 43.96 -5.65
C ALA A 807 -9.01 43.80 -7.18
N ARG A 808 -8.32 42.78 -7.72
CA ARG A 808 -8.47 42.35 -9.12
C ARG A 808 -9.86 41.76 -9.37
N LEU A 809 -10.26 40.75 -8.58
CA LEU A 809 -11.55 40.07 -8.71
C LEU A 809 -12.73 41.04 -8.65
N LYS A 810 -12.74 41.95 -7.66
CA LYS A 810 -13.78 42.98 -7.51
C LYS A 810 -13.89 43.90 -8.73
N LYS A 811 -12.75 44.31 -9.32
CA LYS A 811 -12.74 45.10 -10.57
C LYS A 811 -13.31 44.31 -11.74
N HIS A 812 -12.97 43.03 -11.86
CA HIS A 812 -13.53 42.16 -12.91
C HIS A 812 -15.04 41.92 -12.74
N ILE A 813 -15.53 41.67 -11.53
CA ILE A 813 -16.97 41.53 -11.26
C ILE A 813 -17.72 42.85 -11.54
N THR A 814 -17.17 43.99 -11.14
CA THR A 814 -17.74 45.32 -11.47
C THR A 814 -17.83 45.51 -12.98
N LEU A 815 -16.75 45.19 -13.71
CA LEU A 815 -16.66 45.30 -15.16
C LEU A 815 -17.61 44.33 -15.90
N LEU A 816 -17.85 43.13 -15.34
CA LEU A 816 -18.85 42.17 -15.82
C LEU A 816 -20.26 42.77 -15.70
N CYS A 817 -20.62 43.24 -14.50
CA CYS A 817 -21.93 43.88 -14.25
C CYS A 817 -22.15 45.12 -15.13
N GLU A 818 -21.10 45.94 -15.32
CA GLU A 818 -21.14 47.10 -16.22
C GLU A 818 -21.37 46.73 -17.69
N ARG A 819 -20.74 45.65 -18.20
CA ARG A 819 -20.86 45.25 -19.61
C ARG A 819 -22.21 44.58 -19.89
N ILE A 820 -22.69 43.75 -18.96
CA ILE A 820 -24.05 43.20 -18.97
C ILE A 820 -25.08 44.33 -18.92
N GLY A 821 -24.90 45.30 -18.02
CA GLY A 821 -25.72 46.52 -17.92
C GLY A 821 -25.66 47.46 -19.12
N LYS A 822 -24.80 47.19 -20.11
CA LYS A 822 -24.68 47.91 -21.38
C LYS A 822 -25.13 47.05 -22.57
N GLY A 823 -25.92 46.00 -22.31
CA GLY A 823 -26.51 45.12 -23.33
C GLY A 823 -25.61 43.98 -23.82
N GLY A 824 -24.47 43.72 -23.15
CA GLY A 824 -23.57 42.64 -23.51
C GLY A 824 -24.20 41.26 -23.28
N ARG A 825 -24.26 40.44 -24.34
CA ARG A 825 -24.75 39.05 -24.29
C ARG A 825 -23.64 38.07 -23.93
N LEU A 826 -24.03 36.92 -23.40
CA LEU A 826 -23.13 35.82 -23.04
C LEU A 826 -23.40 34.61 -23.95
N SER A 827 -22.35 33.99 -24.49
CA SER A 827 -22.46 32.82 -25.37
C SER A 827 -21.18 31.98 -25.33
N LEU A 828 -21.32 30.67 -25.09
CA LEU A 828 -20.20 29.73 -25.18
C LEU A 828 -19.82 29.42 -26.63
N CYS A 829 -20.78 29.50 -27.56
CA CYS A 829 -20.52 29.39 -28.99
C CYS A 829 -19.64 30.54 -29.45
N SER A 830 -18.48 30.22 -30.00
CA SER A 830 -17.71 31.15 -30.80
C SER A 830 -18.41 31.32 -32.15
N GLU A 831 -19.19 32.38 -32.33
CA GLU A 831 -19.71 32.79 -33.64
C GLU A 831 -18.61 33.35 -34.57
N ALA A 832 -17.33 33.06 -34.27
CA ALA A 832 -16.22 33.18 -35.21
C ALA A 832 -16.25 32.08 -36.30
N ASN A 833 -17.41 31.94 -36.96
CA ASN A 833 -17.48 31.43 -38.33
C ASN A 833 -17.20 32.56 -39.35
N VAL A 834 -16.68 33.70 -38.86
CA VAL A 834 -15.93 34.68 -39.65
C VAL A 834 -14.70 33.97 -40.21
N GLN A 835 -14.63 33.86 -41.53
CA GLN A 835 -13.49 33.28 -42.23
C GLN A 835 -12.19 33.96 -41.77
N VAL A 836 -11.26 33.18 -41.22
CA VAL A 836 -9.89 33.66 -40.94
C VAL A 836 -9.29 34.07 -42.29
N PRO A 837 -8.82 35.33 -42.46
CA PRO A 837 -8.19 35.75 -43.70
C PRO A 837 -7.01 34.83 -44.04
N ALA A 838 -6.90 34.43 -45.30
CA ALA A 838 -6.08 33.30 -45.79
C ALA A 838 -4.54 33.48 -45.70
N GLN A 839 -4.06 34.34 -44.79
CA GLN A 839 -2.64 34.65 -44.58
C GLN A 839 -2.10 34.17 -43.21
N ILE A 840 -2.91 33.46 -42.40
CA ILE A 840 -2.49 32.89 -41.10
C ILE A 840 -2.45 31.35 -41.11
N GLN A 841 -2.86 30.69 -42.20
CA GLN A 841 -2.91 29.22 -42.32
C GLN A 841 -1.54 28.50 -42.40
N ASN A 842 -0.42 29.23 -42.45
CA ASN A 842 0.91 28.67 -42.75
C ASN A 842 1.82 28.39 -41.52
N LEU A 843 1.28 28.31 -40.30
CA LEU A 843 2.09 28.09 -39.07
C LEU A 843 1.58 26.98 -38.12
N ALA A 844 0.65 26.13 -38.57
CA ALA A 844 0.14 25.02 -37.77
C ALA A 844 -0.21 23.79 -38.62
N ALA A 845 0.82 23.11 -39.16
CA ALA A 845 0.68 21.75 -39.68
C ALA A 845 1.17 20.75 -38.63
N PRO A 846 0.34 19.81 -38.14
CA PRO A 846 0.84 18.69 -37.34
C PRO A 846 1.68 17.78 -38.24
N GLY A 847 2.85 17.36 -37.74
CA GLY A 847 3.77 16.51 -38.50
C GLY A 847 3.14 15.18 -38.89
N GLY A 848 3.20 14.84 -40.18
CA GLY A 848 2.82 13.51 -40.67
C GLY A 848 3.79 12.45 -40.20
N VAL A 849 3.29 11.23 -39.98
CA VAL A 849 4.14 10.05 -39.74
C VAL A 849 4.76 9.65 -41.08
N GLU A 850 6.09 9.65 -41.17
CA GLU A 850 6.78 9.16 -42.36
C GLU A 850 6.67 7.63 -42.45
N SER A 851 6.24 7.14 -43.62
CA SER A 851 6.22 5.71 -43.93
C SER A 851 7.63 5.24 -44.29
N ILE A 852 8.25 4.44 -43.43
CA ILE A 852 9.52 3.77 -43.75
C ILE A 852 9.24 2.71 -44.83
N ALA A 853 9.93 2.80 -45.96
CA ALA A 853 9.86 1.84 -47.05
C ALA A 853 10.75 0.63 -46.79
N GLU A 854 10.35 -0.54 -47.30
CA GLU A 854 11.22 -1.71 -47.37
C GLU A 854 12.36 -1.48 -48.37
N ALA A 855 13.59 -1.78 -47.96
CA ALA A 855 14.75 -1.90 -48.85
C ALA A 855 15.64 -3.02 -48.32
N ALA A 856 15.86 -4.06 -49.13
CA ALA A 856 16.76 -5.16 -48.81
C ALA A 856 18.22 -4.80 -49.18
N GLY A 857 19.16 -5.19 -48.33
CA GLY A 857 20.60 -5.04 -48.57
C GLY A 857 21.43 -5.54 -47.37
N ASP A 858 22.29 -6.52 -47.62
CA ASP A 858 23.22 -7.07 -46.62
C ASP A 858 24.38 -6.10 -46.30
N GLY A 859 25.01 -6.23 -45.12
CA GLY A 859 26.26 -5.50 -44.84
C GLY A 859 26.64 -5.30 -43.36
N GLU A 860 27.09 -6.38 -42.71
CA GLU A 860 28.08 -6.46 -41.61
C GLU A 860 28.12 -5.47 -40.41
N GLU A 861 28.14 -6.08 -39.22
CA GLU A 861 28.84 -5.70 -37.97
C GLU A 861 28.91 -4.24 -37.45
N ALA A 862 28.24 -4.01 -36.31
CA ALA A 862 28.72 -3.09 -35.27
C ALA A 862 28.39 -3.65 -33.86
N GLY A 863 29.39 -3.76 -32.99
CA GLY A 863 29.27 -4.43 -31.68
C GLY A 863 28.70 -3.55 -30.56
N LEU A 864 27.98 -4.19 -29.61
CA LEU A 864 27.49 -3.58 -28.37
C LEU A 864 28.45 -3.84 -27.20
N GLN A 865 28.81 -2.80 -26.44
CA GLN A 865 29.22 -2.89 -25.03
C GLN A 865 28.76 -1.65 -24.23
N PRO A 866 28.63 -1.74 -22.89
CA PRO A 866 27.50 -1.10 -22.21
C PRO A 866 27.83 0.11 -21.30
N ASP A 867 26.77 0.78 -20.87
CA ASP A 867 26.76 1.89 -19.91
C ASP A 867 27.29 1.53 -18.51
N ALA A 868 27.99 2.49 -17.87
CA ALA A 868 28.37 2.40 -16.46
C ALA A 868 28.47 3.77 -15.75
N ALA A 869 27.33 4.30 -15.32
CA ALA A 869 27.10 5.16 -14.14
C ALA A 869 28.02 6.35 -13.79
N LYS A 870 27.40 7.53 -13.53
CA LYS A 870 27.61 8.25 -12.24
C LYS A 870 26.57 9.34 -11.92
N PHE A 871 26.58 9.74 -10.64
CA PHE A 871 25.57 10.57 -9.97
C PHE A 871 25.79 12.10 -10.07
N ILE A 872 24.67 12.83 -10.21
CA ILE A 872 24.29 14.08 -9.52
C ILE A 872 25.36 15.17 -9.30
N LYS A 873 25.07 16.37 -9.82
CA LYS A 873 25.22 17.64 -9.06
C LYS A 873 24.26 18.74 -9.53
N LYS A 874 23.62 19.41 -8.57
CA LYS A 874 22.72 20.56 -8.80
C LYS A 874 23.51 21.82 -9.18
N ARG A 875 22.88 22.74 -9.91
CA ARG A 875 22.99 24.20 -9.65
C ARG A 875 21.77 24.98 -10.16
N GLU A 876 21.46 26.06 -9.46
CA GLU A 876 20.39 27.01 -9.82
C GLU A 876 20.94 28.11 -10.77
N PRO A 877 20.09 28.75 -11.61
CA PRO A 877 20.53 29.76 -12.56
C PRO A 877 20.60 31.17 -11.95
N SER A 878 21.78 31.81 -12.03
CA SER A 878 21.98 33.23 -11.69
C SER A 878 21.64 34.17 -12.86
N LYS A 879 20.87 35.23 -12.61
CA LYS A 879 20.44 36.23 -13.61
C LYS A 879 21.55 37.25 -13.94
N LYS A 880 21.62 37.78 -15.19
CA LYS A 880 22.55 38.89 -15.54
C LYS A 880 22.96 39.16 -17.01
N ALA A 881 22.14 39.85 -17.81
CA ALA A 881 22.52 40.86 -18.84
C ALA A 881 23.73 40.72 -19.81
N LYS A 882 23.39 40.59 -21.12
CA LYS A 882 23.88 41.34 -22.32
C LYS A 882 25.20 42.15 -22.31
N LYS A 883 26.00 41.93 -23.39
CA LYS A 883 26.80 42.90 -24.22
C LYS A 883 27.93 43.69 -23.51
N ASP A 884 29.02 44.09 -24.18
CA ASP A 884 29.40 44.09 -25.60
C ASP A 884 30.94 44.04 -25.76
N LYS A 885 31.43 43.73 -26.98
CA LYS A 885 32.79 43.98 -27.52
C LYS A 885 34.02 43.26 -26.93
N GLU A 886 34.60 42.43 -27.80
CA GLU A 886 36.04 42.13 -27.97
C GLU A 886 36.86 43.35 -28.47
N PRO A 887 38.21 43.28 -28.63
CA PRO A 887 39.14 42.18 -28.29
C PRO A 887 40.46 42.60 -27.56
N LYS A 888 41.27 41.57 -27.22
CA LYS A 888 42.66 41.34 -27.71
C LYS A 888 43.82 41.20 -26.68
N ASP A 889 44.67 40.21 -27.00
CA ASP A 889 46.12 40.05 -26.72
C ASP A 889 46.64 39.86 -25.25
N LYS A 890 46.98 38.59 -24.95
CA LYS A 890 48.26 38.07 -24.41
C LYS A 890 48.66 38.24 -22.91
N ARG A 891 49.02 37.06 -22.33
CA ARG A 891 50.21 36.77 -21.47
C ARG A 891 50.26 37.47 -20.09
N GLU A 892 50.93 36.94 -19.06
CA GLU A 892 51.59 35.65 -18.80
C GLU A 892 51.53 35.38 -17.27
N ASP A 893 51.72 34.13 -16.85
CA ASP A 893 52.48 33.61 -15.68
C ASP A 893 52.92 34.56 -14.51
N THR A 894 53.10 34.13 -13.25
CA THR A 894 52.81 32.92 -12.43
C THR A 894 53.13 33.28 -10.94
N SER A 895 52.93 32.35 -9.99
CA SER A 895 53.60 32.28 -8.66
C SER A 895 53.17 33.32 -7.58
N ALA A 896 53.37 33.11 -6.27
CA ALA A 896 53.46 31.90 -5.42
C ALA A 896 53.45 32.31 -3.91
N ALA A 897 53.26 31.32 -3.02
CA ALA A 897 53.60 31.31 -1.57
C ALA A 897 52.89 32.34 -0.65
N ASP A 898 52.43 32.05 0.59
CA ASP A 898 53.07 31.37 1.74
C ASP A 898 54.27 32.16 2.33
N GLU A 899 54.52 32.26 3.64
CA GLU A 899 53.76 31.93 4.86
C GLU A 899 54.37 32.74 6.04
N VAL A 900 53.60 33.26 7.00
CA VAL A 900 54.14 33.56 8.37
C VAL A 900 53.07 33.34 9.45
N LYS A 901 53.39 32.50 10.44
CA LYS A 901 52.64 32.31 11.70
C LYS A 901 53.33 33.04 12.86
N ARG A 902 52.54 33.47 13.87
CA ARG A 902 52.85 33.45 15.34
C ARG A 902 51.60 33.91 16.11
N GLU A 903 51.05 33.10 17.03
CA GLU A 903 51.38 33.01 18.49
C GLU A 903 50.92 34.23 19.31
N ARG A 904 50.32 34.13 20.52
CA ARG A 904 49.73 33.00 21.30
C ARG A 904 49.01 33.60 22.55
N LYS A 905 48.18 32.80 23.25
CA LYS A 905 47.64 33.05 24.63
C LYS A 905 46.62 34.22 24.81
N GLU A 906 45.79 34.32 25.88
CA GLU A 906 45.15 33.36 26.82
C GLU A 906 44.10 34.09 27.72
N SER A 907 43.24 33.36 28.46
CA SER A 907 42.38 33.80 29.60
C SER A 907 41.14 34.73 29.42
N ALA A 908 39.96 34.09 29.33
CA ALA A 908 38.77 34.23 30.21
C ALA A 908 38.31 35.57 30.88
N SER A 909 37.07 36.01 30.57
CA SER A 909 35.86 35.93 31.45
C SER A 909 34.93 37.17 31.62
N LYS A 910 33.62 36.87 31.80
CA LYS A 910 32.54 37.57 32.56
C LYS A 910 31.76 38.82 32.07
N GLU A 911 30.43 38.60 32.03
CA GLU A 911 29.31 39.41 32.60
C GLU A 911 28.72 40.70 31.93
N LYS A 912 27.42 40.59 31.58
CA LYS A 912 26.27 41.48 31.91
C LYS A 912 26.09 42.90 31.30
N LYS A 913 25.00 43.00 30.52
CA LYS A 913 23.87 43.98 30.59
C LYS A 913 24.03 45.48 30.19
N LYS A 914 23.25 45.82 29.14
CA LYS A 914 22.21 46.89 29.03
C LYS A 914 22.59 48.35 28.66
N GLU A 915 21.70 48.96 27.85
CA GLU A 915 21.39 50.42 27.72
C GLU A 915 22.44 51.37 27.06
N SER A 916 22.11 52.48 26.37
CA SER A 916 20.84 53.04 25.83
C SER A 916 21.07 54.27 24.88
N LYS A 917 19.98 54.91 24.38
CA LYS A 917 19.88 56.32 23.85
C LYS A 917 20.50 56.61 22.46
N GLU A 918 20.14 57.64 21.66
CA GLU A 918 19.00 58.61 21.54
C GLU A 918 18.95 59.14 20.07
N GLU A 919 18.16 60.10 19.55
CA GLU A 919 17.33 61.23 20.05
C GLU A 919 16.18 61.55 19.02
N ALA A 920 15.40 62.62 19.26
CA ALA A 920 14.72 63.48 18.26
C ALA A 920 13.43 63.00 17.53
N LYS A 921 12.43 63.86 17.20
CA LYS A 921 12.09 65.27 17.59
C LYS A 921 10.64 65.65 17.11
N ARG A 922 9.86 66.36 17.96
CA ARG A 922 8.99 67.58 17.70
C ARG A 922 7.92 67.61 16.56
N ASP A 923 6.82 68.40 16.58
CA ASP A 923 6.12 69.24 17.59
C ASP A 923 4.69 69.73 17.14
N SER A 924 3.91 70.34 18.07
CA SER A 924 2.84 71.38 17.85
C SER A 924 1.41 70.99 17.35
N LYS A 925 0.27 71.68 17.66
CA LYS A 925 -0.10 72.75 18.65
C LYS A 925 -1.65 73.05 18.78
N GLU A 926 -2.14 73.37 20.01
CA GLU A 926 -3.21 74.36 20.43
C GLU A 926 -4.67 74.35 19.82
N LYS A 927 -5.80 74.87 20.39
CA LYS A 927 -6.18 75.65 21.64
C LYS A 927 -7.73 75.69 21.94
N ARG A 928 -8.13 76.13 23.18
CA ARG A 928 -9.46 76.62 23.74
C ARG A 928 -10.25 75.66 24.68
N ILE A 929 -11.15 76.05 25.63
CA ILE A 929 -11.21 77.01 26.79
C ILE A 929 -12.68 77.04 27.38
N ARG A 930 -13.10 77.16 28.68
CA ARG A 930 -12.58 76.92 30.07
C ARG A 930 -13.75 76.54 31.11
N PRO A 931 -14.30 77.34 32.10
CA PRO A 931 -14.75 76.76 33.42
C PRO A 931 -16.05 77.28 34.17
N ARG A 932 -16.60 76.54 35.17
CA ARG A 932 -17.55 76.96 36.29
C ARG A 932 -17.83 75.79 37.29
N ARG A 933 -18.35 75.87 38.56
CA ARG A 933 -18.43 76.93 39.63
C ARG A 933 -19.07 76.45 41.00
N ARG A 934 -18.30 76.20 42.08
CA ARG A 934 -18.67 76.19 43.56
C ARG A 934 -19.54 75.00 44.13
N ARG A 935 -19.74 74.74 45.46
CA ARG A 935 -19.39 75.38 46.79
C ARG A 935 -19.32 74.38 48.00
N THR A 936 -19.05 74.89 49.21
CA THR A 936 -18.72 74.24 50.54
C THR A 936 -19.87 73.94 51.53
N ARG A 937 -19.74 72.99 52.51
CA ARG A 937 -19.72 73.24 54.01
C ARG A 937 -19.78 72.03 55.01
N THR A 938 -18.83 72.01 55.98
CA THR A 938 -18.89 71.72 57.46
C THR A 938 -19.53 70.49 58.18
N ARG A 939 -18.72 69.96 59.14
CA ARG A 939 -18.98 69.59 60.58
C ARG A 939 -19.50 68.19 61.05
N ARG A 940 -18.82 67.69 62.11
CA ARG A 940 -19.20 66.81 63.27
C ARG A 940 -20.08 65.56 63.02
N ALA A 941 -19.78 64.32 63.43
CA ALA A 941 -19.17 63.74 64.65
C ALA A 941 -20.11 63.51 65.86
N GLY A 942 -20.41 62.23 66.18
CA GLY A 942 -20.54 61.74 67.57
C GLY A 942 -21.80 60.95 67.97
N LYS A 943 -21.59 59.69 68.41
CA LYS A 943 -22.44 58.86 69.32
C LYS A 943 -23.83 58.42 68.79
N GLY A 944 -24.42 57.29 69.20
CA GLY A 944 -23.97 56.18 70.08
C GLY A 944 -25.13 55.51 70.84
N LYS A 945 -24.88 54.38 71.53
CA LYS A 945 -25.83 53.55 72.33
C LYS A 945 -26.87 52.73 71.52
N SER A 946 -27.50 51.64 72.03
CA SER A 946 -27.14 50.62 73.06
C SER A 946 -28.25 49.54 73.17
N ARG A 947 -27.98 48.41 73.84
CA ARG A 947 -28.94 47.39 74.38
C ARG A 947 -29.51 46.37 73.36
N GLU A 948 -29.45 45.05 73.59
CA GLU A 948 -29.94 44.15 74.68
C GLU A 948 -31.45 43.84 74.58
N THR A 949 -32.00 42.61 74.71
CA THR A 949 -31.47 41.21 74.81
C THR A 949 -32.58 40.16 74.49
N ARG A 950 -32.22 38.85 74.49
CA ARG A 950 -33.02 37.62 74.82
C ARG A 950 -33.72 36.75 73.72
N LYS A 951 -33.17 35.53 73.62
CA LYS A 951 -33.81 34.18 73.63
C LYS A 951 -34.61 33.61 72.41
N ARG A 952 -33.98 32.61 71.75
CA ARG A 952 -34.41 31.20 71.47
C ARG A 952 -35.83 30.76 71.97
N PRO A 953 -36.54 29.79 71.32
CA PRO A 953 -35.97 28.45 71.00
C PRO A 953 -36.58 27.58 69.84
N ARG A 954 -35.97 26.38 69.65
CA ARG A 954 -36.47 25.12 69.01
C ARG A 954 -36.56 25.00 67.47
N SER A 955 -36.63 23.74 67.02
CA SER A 955 -36.56 23.12 65.67
C SER A 955 -37.88 22.38 65.32
N PRO A 956 -38.11 21.66 64.18
CA PRO A 956 -37.33 21.34 62.94
C PRO A 956 -38.07 21.90 61.68
N PRO A 957 -38.27 21.27 60.47
CA PRO A 957 -37.66 20.15 59.67
C PRO A 957 -37.23 20.67 58.24
N PRO A 958 -37.30 19.95 57.08
CA PRO A 958 -37.29 18.52 56.71
C PRO A 958 -36.10 18.10 55.77
N LYS A 959 -36.24 17.04 54.93
CA LYS A 959 -35.14 16.23 54.35
C LYS A 959 -35.16 16.04 52.81
N SER A 960 -34.00 16.06 52.16
CA SER A 960 -33.58 15.15 51.05
C SER A 960 -32.05 15.30 50.84
N ARG A 961 -31.17 14.29 50.82
CA ARG A 961 -30.97 12.99 50.10
C ARG A 961 -30.28 13.09 48.72
N ARG A 962 -29.25 12.24 48.54
CA ARG A 962 -28.39 11.99 47.34
C ARG A 962 -27.40 13.09 46.88
N ARG A 963 -26.14 13.00 47.36
CA ARG A 963 -24.88 13.16 46.56
C ARG A 963 -23.63 12.81 47.40
N ARG A 964 -23.44 11.51 47.67
CA ARG A 964 -22.19 10.90 48.21
C ARG A 964 -22.04 9.48 47.63
N SER A 965 -21.44 9.38 46.45
CA SER A 965 -21.04 8.11 45.80
C SER A 965 -19.87 8.33 44.84
N GLN A 966 -20.05 9.22 43.84
CA GLN A 966 -19.11 9.53 42.74
C GLN A 966 -17.77 10.20 43.13
N ARG A 967 -17.31 10.07 44.39
CA ARG A 967 -16.03 10.64 44.86
C ARG A 967 -15.13 9.60 45.55
N ARG A 968 -15.27 8.33 45.18
CA ARG A 968 -14.34 7.23 45.50
C ARG A 968 -13.87 6.41 44.30
N GLU A 969 -14.61 6.42 43.19
CA GLU A 969 -14.26 5.61 42.00
C GLU A 969 -13.09 6.19 41.17
N ARG A 970 -12.79 7.49 41.26
CA ARG A 970 -11.76 8.15 40.41
C ARG A 970 -10.31 7.95 40.84
N ASP A 971 -10.04 7.41 42.04
CA ASP A 971 -8.68 7.29 42.58
C ASP A 971 -8.09 5.87 42.49
N GLU A 972 -8.90 4.83 42.22
CA GLU A 972 -8.41 3.44 42.02
C GLU A 972 -8.04 3.12 40.57
N GLU A 973 -8.62 3.83 39.59
CA GLU A 973 -8.41 3.57 38.16
C GLU A 973 -6.99 3.96 37.67
N ARG A 974 -6.28 4.82 38.41
CA ARG A 974 -4.91 5.26 38.11
C ARG A 974 -3.79 4.28 38.50
N ARG A 975 -4.10 3.01 38.81
CA ARG A 975 -3.13 2.04 39.36
C ARG A 975 -3.06 0.67 38.66
N ARG A 976 -3.54 0.51 37.42
CA ARG A 976 -3.43 -0.75 36.67
C ARG A 976 -2.96 -0.55 35.22
N GLY A 977 -2.03 -1.41 34.78
CA GLY A 977 -1.84 -1.75 33.36
C GLY A 977 -1.13 -0.75 32.46
N ILE A 978 0.19 -0.58 32.62
CA ILE A 978 1.03 -0.16 31.48
C ILE A 978 1.39 -1.43 30.70
N SER A 979 0.76 -1.64 29.55
CA SER A 979 1.12 -2.70 28.59
C SER A 979 1.50 -2.07 27.25
N PHE A 980 2.76 -2.21 26.85
CA PHE A 980 3.25 -1.73 25.56
C PHE A 980 2.64 -2.54 24.41
N LEU A 981 1.91 -1.87 23.52
CA LEU A 981 1.60 -2.33 22.16
C LEU A 981 1.91 -1.18 21.18
N PRO A 982 2.52 -1.45 20.01
CA PRO A 982 2.96 -0.41 19.10
C PRO A 982 1.78 0.15 18.28
N PHE A 983 1.51 1.44 18.42
CA PHE A 983 0.61 2.14 17.51
C PHE A 983 1.29 2.37 16.16
N CYS A 984 0.89 1.59 15.15
CA CYS A 984 1.24 1.88 13.76
C CYS A 984 0.59 3.20 13.32
N ILE A 985 1.40 4.14 12.82
CA ILE A 985 0.92 5.43 12.34
C ILE A 985 0.43 5.25 10.89
N CYS A 986 -0.88 5.31 10.68
CA CYS A 986 -1.48 5.31 9.34
C CYS A 986 -1.22 6.63 8.60
N ILE A 987 -0.04 6.76 8.00
CA ILE A 987 0.25 7.82 7.03
C ILE A 987 -0.49 7.49 5.72
N ARG A 988 -1.52 8.28 5.38
CA ARG A 988 -2.16 8.23 4.06
C ARG A 988 -1.24 8.85 3.00
N THR A 989 -0.40 8.04 2.35
CA THR A 989 0.28 8.42 1.11
C THR A 989 -0.62 8.16 -0.10
N LEU A 990 -0.87 9.19 -0.90
CA LEU A 990 -1.51 9.10 -2.22
C LEU A 990 -0.45 8.79 -3.30
N THR A 991 -0.56 7.64 -3.97
CA THR A 991 0.10 7.34 -5.25
C THR A 991 -0.73 6.31 -6.04
N HIS A 992 -0.59 6.32 -7.37
CA HIS A 992 -1.41 5.55 -8.32
C HIS A 992 -0.97 4.08 -8.50
N GLU A 993 -1.92 3.28 -9.04
CA GLU A 993 -1.76 2.10 -9.92
C GLU A 993 -0.82 0.92 -9.58
N GLY A 994 -1.31 -0.29 -9.89
CA GLY A 994 -0.46 -1.29 -10.55
C GLY A 994 -0.59 -2.74 -10.09
N ARG A 995 -1.39 -3.53 -10.83
CA ARG A 995 -1.46 -5.02 -10.81
C ARG A 995 -2.02 -5.64 -9.52
N GLY A 996 -2.67 -6.79 -9.67
CA GLY A 996 -3.27 -7.56 -8.57
C GLY A 996 -2.88 -9.03 -8.63
N ALA A 997 -3.49 -9.83 -7.76
CA ALA A 997 -3.38 -11.29 -7.78
C ALA A 997 -4.72 -11.91 -7.31
N GLU A 998 -5.10 -13.02 -7.94
CA GLU A 998 -6.25 -13.82 -7.53
C GLU A 998 -5.89 -14.65 -6.29
N SER A 999 -6.86 -14.90 -5.41
CA SER A 999 -6.74 -15.95 -4.40
C SER A 999 -8.10 -16.56 -4.10
N SER A 1000 -8.30 -17.79 -4.56
CA SER A 1000 -9.49 -18.59 -4.28
C SER A 1000 -9.39 -19.18 -2.88
N SER A 1001 -10.46 -19.07 -2.10
CA SER A 1001 -10.60 -19.77 -0.82
C SER A 1001 -11.98 -20.42 -0.74
N LEU A 1002 -12.03 -21.72 -1.07
CA LEU A 1002 -13.23 -22.54 -0.96
C LEU A 1002 -13.68 -22.64 0.50
N ARG A 1003 -14.96 -22.36 0.77
CA ARG A 1003 -15.56 -22.63 2.07
C ARG A 1003 -15.98 -24.09 2.16
N LEU A 1004 -15.57 -24.75 3.23
CA LEU A 1004 -16.10 -26.06 3.64
C LEU A 1004 -17.61 -25.94 3.91
N GLY A 1005 -18.41 -26.68 3.14
CA GLY A 1005 -19.85 -26.86 3.37
C GLY A 1005 -20.09 -28.23 3.99
N GLY A 1006 -20.48 -28.26 5.27
CA GLY A 1006 -20.90 -29.50 5.93
C GLY A 1006 -22.37 -29.82 5.64
N SER A 1007 -22.65 -31.04 5.19
CA SER A 1007 -24.00 -31.63 5.19
C SER A 1007 -23.99 -32.94 5.99
N ALA A 1008 -25.10 -33.23 6.64
CA ALA A 1008 -25.28 -34.44 7.45
C ALA A 1008 -26.08 -35.53 6.69
N HIS A 1009 -26.21 -36.69 7.35
CA HIS A 1009 -26.81 -37.96 6.88
C HIS A 1009 -25.95 -38.73 5.84
N GLY A 1010 -25.66 -40.02 5.98
CA GLY A 1010 -25.82 -40.91 7.15
C GLY A 1010 -26.37 -42.31 6.81
N GLY A 1011 -25.91 -43.33 7.52
CA GLY A 1011 -26.47 -44.69 7.47
C GLY A 1011 -25.42 -45.79 7.62
N GLN A 1012 -25.60 -46.60 8.67
CA GLN A 1012 -24.84 -47.81 9.06
C GLN A 1012 -23.38 -47.62 9.48
#